data_AF-A0A1Z4QUC5-F1
#
_entry.id   AF-A0A1Z4QUC5-F1
#
_cell.length_a   1.000
_cell.length_b   1.000
_cell.length_c   1.000
_cell.angle_alpha   90.00
_cell.angle_beta   90.00
_cell.angle_gamma   90.00
#
_symmetry.space_group_name_H-M   'P 1'
#
loop_
_entity.id
_entity.type
_entity.pdbx_description
1 polymer ?
#
loop_
_entity_poly.entity_id
_entity_poly.type
_entity_poly.pdbx_seq_one_letter_code
_entity_poly.pdbx_strand_id
1 'polypeptide(L)'
;MATNNAKLVELKPELSRGQTKLMFDQAYSYAESFRDSIPPVERLSAAAAAWAVGAARQDELERKDKQKEGVESLDEDKQPQKEIQKKIPNFVFAAFGDEIVSRLNQLQFTELTLGTLSNESNNFRGKEWNIDEKYPIEIRASHHPPGHKRHASRLVFVQDTDGQYKEYAMLEPRTGQLPIGTQALANIIPGETYTANATVSIPGKPIVNFTIREISNFAYPVRTFNAEDVTIEIGTKTVPSQTVKIKLDGKTLGELDADSVKQLEAFNLVKDGQPLNLKLKTISENEKLGFLLASSPNGNLLRINRISNYDYKGQTFNDENYRNLILQVSPTQVKDAVFLNGQPLGVLFFKKDKEALKEIGVLQPGKLTQVQANIQSNYSTAILKLDPETVQYPQTWIKESQAFGTQQVNQQQQQMIEATAPILTKIKERPTILFASREDKMLGVTLMAVDNHKLPTVTQWLQQKNVVFAQLSPEEVPLETKKGLAVFNLVNSSTSDSVKALMIKKFGAVIESPQEYQSKVRSLLNRPNPLQPSQPIDENQVASNQQSTANGQVVQEQQTSPTTPVAAPSVNEVVITGKPIPMNYPLMMYGQNNPLPVDSCIDAMRGHGRVHTTRAYEPYKQYGFKEGDIAIAYGGLNVNASGGGKQVAFRVGKQYQITPQMIADPSYQQQWADMEKHSPQAIAELFTGKSQVWGLQMEPLGDYVDGKILPFPQAQNQVTPPQETHLPSVTIEDLRNWYDNANSLGKSDDYKKRIVEVANAFKAGQPLSGKAYAAMQQDKTQLEKLHRLTEMAQRIGAVWGQPAQDGSTVVRGKVYDLAYNAERKDLAIAHKNGQIIFSLESGKVQTNQITQELLQAFEQANNHAQAILAKSKVQETEIQQ
;
A
#
# COMPACT_ATOMS: atom_id res chain seq x y z
N MET A 1 -45.49 6.18 12.87
CA MET A 1 -46.17 5.73 11.63
C MET A 1 -46.86 4.42 11.95
N ALA A 2 -48.17 4.35 11.73
CA ALA A 2 -48.94 3.11 11.88
C ALA A 2 -49.12 2.48 10.50
N THR A 3 -48.74 1.22 10.36
CA THR A 3 -49.22 0.35 9.30
C THR A 3 -50.18 -0.66 9.92
N ASN A 4 -51.25 -0.99 9.20
CA ASN A 4 -52.33 -1.84 9.70
C ASN A 4 -51.77 -3.14 10.28
N ASN A 5 -52.11 -3.39 11.55
CA ASN A 5 -51.83 -4.58 12.38
C ASN A 5 -50.44 -4.75 13.02
N ALA A 6 -49.60 -3.72 13.14
CA ALA A 6 -48.41 -3.78 13.99
C ALA A 6 -48.29 -2.58 14.94
N LYS A 7 -48.25 -2.85 16.25
CA LYS A 7 -48.00 -1.85 17.29
C LYS A 7 -46.49 -1.75 17.48
N LEU A 8 -45.87 -0.72 16.92
CA LEU A 8 -44.45 -0.40 17.14
C LEU A 8 -44.28 0.00 18.61
N VAL A 9 -43.77 -0.91 19.44
CA VAL A 9 -43.66 -0.73 20.90
C VAL A 9 -42.54 0.25 21.26
N GLU A 10 -41.45 0.26 20.50
CA GLU A 10 -40.29 1.12 20.72
C GLU A 10 -39.48 1.25 19.43
N LEU A 11 -39.05 2.47 19.09
CA LEU A 11 -38.06 2.74 18.05
C LEU A 11 -36.73 2.96 18.78
N LYS A 12 -35.90 1.92 18.91
CA LYS A 12 -34.55 2.09 19.45
C LYS A 12 -33.71 2.77 18.37
N PRO A 13 -33.23 4.00 18.58
CA PRO A 13 -32.38 4.66 17.60
C PRO A 13 -31.11 3.84 17.40
N GLU A 14 -30.65 3.75 16.16
CA GLU A 14 -29.32 3.21 15.87
C GLU A 14 -28.26 4.01 16.65
N LEU A 15 -27.23 3.33 17.15
CA LEU A 15 -26.11 4.00 17.79
C LEU A 15 -25.55 5.07 16.85
N SER A 16 -25.49 6.31 17.33
CA SER A 16 -24.84 7.37 16.58
C SER A 16 -23.39 6.98 16.29
N ARG A 17 -22.82 7.50 15.19
CA ARG A 17 -21.41 7.25 14.85
C ARG A 17 -20.44 7.56 16.00
N GLY A 18 -20.78 8.54 16.85
CA GLY A 18 -20.02 8.88 18.06
C GLY A 18 -20.11 7.81 19.15
N GLN A 19 -21.29 7.26 19.39
CA GLN A 19 -21.48 6.15 20.35
C GLN A 19 -20.81 4.86 19.87
N THR A 20 -20.91 4.56 18.57
CA THR A 20 -20.19 3.43 17.96
C THR A 20 -18.68 3.60 18.12
N LYS A 21 -18.15 4.81 17.88
CA LYS A 21 -16.73 5.10 18.11
C LYS A 21 -16.33 4.88 19.57
N LEU A 22 -17.07 5.45 20.52
CA LEU A 22 -16.78 5.30 21.96
C LEU A 22 -16.81 3.84 22.42
N MET A 23 -17.74 3.05 21.90
CA MET A 23 -17.81 1.61 22.16
C MET A 23 -16.57 0.87 21.65
N PHE A 24 -16.09 1.20 20.43
CA PHE A 24 -14.85 0.61 19.91
C PHE A 24 -13.62 1.11 20.66
N ASP A 25 -13.56 2.39 21.06
CA ASP A 25 -12.47 2.93 21.87
C ASP A 25 -12.36 2.18 23.21
N GLN A 26 -13.49 1.87 23.86
CA GLN A 26 -13.53 1.03 25.07
C GLN A 26 -13.06 -0.41 24.79
N ALA A 27 -13.48 -1.00 23.67
CA ALA A 27 -13.05 -2.35 23.28
C ALA A 27 -11.54 -2.41 23.01
N TYR A 28 -10.96 -1.38 22.37
CA TYR A 28 -9.52 -1.28 22.16
C TYR A 28 -8.76 -1.08 23.48
N SER A 29 -9.26 -0.22 24.37
CA SER A 29 -8.66 -0.03 25.70
C SER A 29 -8.64 -1.31 26.54
N TYR A 30 -9.69 -2.14 26.44
CA TYR A 30 -9.70 -3.46 27.06
C TYR A 30 -8.64 -4.40 26.45
N ALA A 31 -8.52 -4.42 25.12
CA ALA A 31 -7.52 -5.23 24.43
C ALA A 31 -6.08 -4.81 24.81
N GLU A 32 -5.83 -3.51 24.90
CA GLU A 32 -4.55 -2.94 25.35
C GLU A 32 -4.26 -3.31 26.82
N SER A 33 -5.24 -3.16 27.71
CA SER A 33 -5.11 -3.55 29.12
C SER A 33 -4.81 -5.04 29.29
N PHE A 34 -5.44 -5.89 28.47
CA PHE A 34 -5.15 -7.32 28.46
C PHE A 34 -3.70 -7.60 28.02
N ARG A 35 -3.24 -6.96 26.94
CA ARG A 35 -1.85 -7.08 26.48
C ARG A 35 -0.85 -6.62 27.55
N ASP A 36 -1.12 -5.50 28.21
CA ASP A 36 -0.24 -4.93 29.23
C ASP A 36 -0.17 -5.78 30.50
N SER A 37 -1.20 -6.58 30.78
CA SER A 37 -1.18 -7.56 31.87
C SER A 37 -0.20 -8.72 31.63
N ILE A 38 0.30 -8.89 30.40
CA ILE A 38 1.22 -9.97 30.02
C ILE A 38 2.66 -9.46 30.02
N PRO A 39 3.61 -10.15 30.68
CA PRO A 39 5.02 -9.79 30.66
C PRO A 39 5.56 -9.67 29.23
N PRO A 40 6.40 -8.66 28.91
CA PRO A 40 6.89 -8.44 27.54
C PRO A 40 7.49 -9.66 26.86
N VAL A 41 8.22 -10.50 27.62
CA VAL A 41 8.86 -11.73 27.12
C VAL A 41 7.85 -12.83 26.74
N GLU A 42 6.63 -12.79 27.28
CA GLU A 42 5.56 -13.77 27.03
C GLU A 42 4.55 -13.29 25.97
N ARG A 43 4.56 -11.99 25.62
CA ARG A 43 3.56 -11.39 24.71
C ARG A 43 3.52 -12.06 23.35
N LEU A 44 4.68 -12.45 22.80
CA LEU A 44 4.72 -13.12 21.50
C LEU A 44 4.07 -14.51 21.55
N SER A 45 4.31 -15.28 22.63
CA SER A 45 3.68 -16.58 22.86
C SER A 45 2.18 -16.43 23.10
N ALA A 46 1.76 -15.40 23.84
CA ALA A 46 0.35 -15.09 24.05
C ALA A 46 -0.36 -14.66 22.75
N ALA A 47 0.30 -13.85 21.92
CA ALA A 47 -0.19 -13.47 20.60
C ALA A 47 -0.38 -14.69 19.69
N ALA A 48 0.59 -15.61 19.67
CA ALA A 48 0.49 -16.87 18.92
C ALA A 48 -0.66 -17.75 19.42
N ALA A 49 -0.84 -17.87 20.75
CA ALA A 49 -1.95 -18.61 21.34
C ALA A 49 -3.32 -17.98 21.00
N ALA A 50 -3.43 -16.67 21.13
CA ALA A 50 -4.65 -15.92 20.79
C ALA A 50 -4.97 -16.04 19.28
N TRP A 51 -3.94 -16.00 18.41
CA TRP A 51 -4.08 -16.26 16.98
C TRP A 51 -4.59 -17.66 16.71
N ALA A 52 -4.00 -18.69 17.32
CA ALA A 52 -4.44 -20.07 17.16
C ALA A 52 -5.93 -20.26 17.53
N VAL A 53 -6.41 -19.58 18.57
CA VAL A 53 -7.83 -19.62 18.98
C VAL A 53 -8.73 -18.82 18.03
N GLY A 54 -8.29 -17.62 17.63
CA GLY A 54 -9.07 -16.67 16.84
C GLY A 54 -9.10 -16.94 15.33
N ALA A 55 -8.11 -17.66 14.81
CA ALA A 55 -7.94 -17.97 13.38
C ALA A 55 -8.19 -19.44 13.02
N ALA A 56 -8.39 -20.33 14.01
CA ALA A 56 -8.74 -21.72 13.75
C ALA A 56 -10.04 -21.83 12.95
N ARG A 57 -9.95 -22.46 11.78
CA ARG A 57 -11.06 -22.76 10.89
C ARG A 57 -11.91 -23.89 11.48
N GLN A 58 -13.18 -23.60 11.78
CA GLN A 58 -14.12 -24.53 12.41
C GLN A 58 -14.28 -25.85 11.61
N ASP A 59 -14.07 -25.78 10.29
CA ASP A 59 -14.02 -26.87 9.32
C ASP A 59 -12.88 -27.89 9.54
N GLU A 60 -11.76 -27.53 10.17
CA GLU A 60 -10.65 -28.48 10.45
C GLU A 60 -10.94 -29.43 11.60
N LEU A 61 -11.76 -29.00 12.55
CA LEU A 61 -12.29 -29.87 13.58
C LEU A 61 -13.37 -30.78 12.97
N GLU A 62 -14.22 -30.28 12.05
CA GLU A 62 -15.44 -31.00 11.59
C GLU A 62 -15.19 -31.97 10.42
N ARG A 63 -14.17 -31.74 9.57
CA ARG A 63 -13.96 -32.53 8.34
C ARG A 63 -13.14 -33.81 8.53
N LYS A 64 -12.32 -33.94 9.59
CA LYS A 64 -11.48 -35.14 9.81
C LYS A 64 -12.29 -36.42 10.07
N ASP A 65 -13.58 -36.30 10.43
CA ASP A 65 -14.43 -37.45 10.77
C ASP A 65 -15.26 -37.97 9.58
N LYS A 66 -15.55 -37.15 8.56
CA LYS A 66 -16.38 -37.58 7.41
C LYS A 66 -15.64 -38.43 6.37
N GLN A 67 -14.31 -38.37 6.31
CA GLN A 67 -13.53 -39.14 5.32
C GLN A 67 -13.21 -40.59 5.74
N LYS A 68 -13.61 -41.02 6.95
CA LYS A 68 -13.29 -42.37 7.47
C LYS A 68 -14.49 -43.28 7.70
N GLU A 69 -15.71 -42.76 7.63
CA GLU A 69 -16.91 -43.59 7.48
C GLU A 69 -17.11 -43.79 5.99
N GLY A 70 -16.80 -44.98 5.46
CA GLY A 70 -16.79 -45.32 4.04
C GLY A 70 -18.14 -45.22 3.33
N VAL A 71 -18.71 -44.03 3.27
CA VAL A 71 -19.81 -43.68 2.40
C VAL A 71 -19.18 -43.16 1.11
N GLU A 72 -19.17 -44.00 0.08
CA GLU A 72 -19.02 -43.56 -1.30
C GLU A 72 -20.16 -42.57 -1.59
N SER A 73 -19.90 -41.27 -1.44
CA SER A 73 -20.77 -40.25 -1.99
C SER A 73 -20.28 -39.91 -3.39
N LEU A 74 -20.84 -40.63 -4.36
CA LEU A 74 -21.16 -40.04 -5.66
C LEU A 74 -22.00 -38.78 -5.40
N ASP A 75 -21.73 -37.74 -6.17
CA ASP A 75 -22.39 -36.41 -6.21
C ASP A 75 -21.91 -35.37 -5.17
N GLU A 76 -20.84 -34.65 -5.52
CA GLU A 76 -20.38 -33.42 -4.85
C GLU A 76 -21.33 -32.21 -5.05
N ASP A 77 -22.36 -32.32 -5.90
CA ASP A 77 -23.16 -31.16 -6.34
C ASP A 77 -24.44 -30.84 -5.54
N LYS A 78 -24.75 -31.59 -4.46
CA LYS A 78 -26.06 -31.41 -3.76
C LYS A 78 -26.02 -31.39 -2.24
N GLN A 79 -24.97 -30.84 -1.61
CA GLN A 79 -25.11 -30.36 -0.22
C GLN A 79 -25.22 -28.84 -0.19
N PRO A 80 -26.25 -28.26 0.46
CA PRO A 80 -26.24 -26.83 0.75
C PRO A 80 -25.01 -26.54 1.61
N GLN A 81 -24.15 -25.65 1.13
CA GLN A 81 -23.02 -25.13 1.87
C GLN A 81 -23.53 -24.64 3.23
N LYS A 82 -23.32 -25.42 4.30
CA LYS A 82 -23.41 -24.88 5.66
C LYS A 82 -22.42 -23.73 5.70
N GLU A 83 -22.92 -22.51 5.95
CA GLU A 83 -22.11 -21.30 6.05
C GLU A 83 -20.91 -21.57 6.96
N ILE A 84 -19.73 -21.63 6.35
CA ILE A 84 -18.47 -21.74 7.07
C ILE A 84 -18.33 -20.43 7.84
N GLN A 85 -18.61 -20.45 9.15
CA GLN A 85 -18.36 -19.29 10.00
C GLN A 85 -16.83 -19.08 10.09
N LYS A 86 -16.32 -18.20 9.24
CA LYS A 86 -14.94 -17.73 9.31
C LYS A 86 -14.78 -16.97 10.63
N LYS A 87 -14.05 -17.55 11.59
CA LYS A 87 -13.61 -16.78 12.76
C LYS A 87 -12.73 -15.64 12.29
N ILE A 88 -13.01 -14.43 12.76
CA ILE A 88 -12.24 -13.23 12.43
C ILE A 88 -11.40 -12.90 13.67
N PRO A 89 -10.05 -12.96 13.58
CA PRO A 89 -9.16 -12.75 14.74
C PRO A 89 -9.01 -11.27 15.12
N ASN A 90 -10.10 -10.50 15.11
CA ASN A 90 -10.09 -9.04 15.37
C ASN A 90 -9.48 -8.71 16.73
N PHE A 91 -9.78 -9.51 17.77
CA PHE A 91 -9.19 -9.33 19.09
C PHE A 91 -7.66 -9.45 19.07
N VAL A 92 -7.12 -10.40 18.29
CA VAL A 92 -5.68 -10.67 18.25
C VAL A 92 -4.95 -9.48 17.64
N PHE A 93 -5.50 -8.90 16.58
CA PHE A 93 -4.97 -7.68 15.98
C PHE A 93 -5.11 -6.45 16.89
N ALA A 94 -6.19 -6.37 17.66
CA ALA A 94 -6.41 -5.27 18.60
C ALA A 94 -5.47 -5.34 19.82
N ALA A 95 -5.22 -6.54 20.34
CA ALA A 95 -4.41 -6.74 21.55
C ALA A 95 -2.91 -6.91 21.24
N PHE A 96 -2.53 -7.54 20.12
CA PHE A 96 -1.15 -7.95 19.84
C PHE A 96 -0.63 -7.44 18.49
N GLY A 97 -1.08 -6.26 18.07
CA GLY A 97 -0.71 -5.68 16.79
C GLY A 97 0.81 -5.58 16.60
N ASP A 98 1.53 -5.07 17.60
CA ASP A 98 2.98 -4.92 17.57
C ASP A 98 3.69 -6.27 17.41
N GLU A 99 3.27 -7.27 18.19
CA GLU A 99 3.87 -8.60 18.16
C GLU A 99 3.63 -9.27 16.80
N ILE A 100 2.43 -9.13 16.22
CA ILE A 100 2.12 -9.64 14.86
C ILE A 100 2.98 -8.94 13.81
N VAL A 101 3.06 -7.60 13.85
CA VAL A 101 3.84 -6.82 12.88
C VAL A 101 5.32 -7.14 12.99
N SER A 102 5.85 -7.35 14.20
CA SER A 102 7.25 -7.73 14.40
C SER A 102 7.62 -9.03 13.68
N ARG A 103 6.67 -9.97 13.53
CA ARG A 103 6.88 -11.20 12.76
C ARG A 103 6.93 -10.94 11.26
N LEU A 104 6.36 -9.85 10.76
CA LEU A 104 6.40 -9.51 9.34
C LEU A 104 7.76 -8.92 8.90
N ASN A 105 8.63 -8.54 9.84
CA ASN A 105 9.99 -8.07 9.54
C ASN A 105 10.89 -9.15 8.94
N GLN A 106 10.52 -10.42 9.09
CA GLN A 106 11.23 -11.56 8.51
C GLN A 106 10.23 -12.42 7.75
N LEU A 107 10.66 -12.98 6.63
CA LEU A 107 9.83 -13.93 5.89
C LEU A 107 9.51 -15.14 6.77
N GLN A 108 8.23 -15.28 7.15
CA GLN A 108 7.80 -16.32 8.08
C GLN A 108 7.63 -17.70 7.44
N PHE A 109 7.52 -17.75 6.10
CA PHE A 109 7.26 -18.98 5.35
C PHE A 109 8.31 -19.14 4.26
N THR A 110 9.33 -19.95 4.55
CA THR A 110 10.44 -20.24 3.64
C THR A 110 10.31 -21.60 2.98
N GLU A 111 9.46 -22.48 3.50
CA GLU A 111 9.24 -23.82 2.97
C GLU A 111 7.78 -23.94 2.53
N LEU A 112 7.57 -24.02 1.22
CA LEU A 112 6.24 -24.09 0.62
C LEU A 112 5.98 -25.46 0.02
N THR A 113 4.87 -26.11 0.37
CA THR A 113 4.51 -27.42 -0.20
C THR A 113 3.82 -27.27 -1.54
N LEU A 114 4.31 -28.02 -2.53
CA LEU A 114 3.76 -28.13 -3.87
C LEU A 114 3.06 -29.47 -4.05
N GLY A 115 1.90 -29.44 -4.69
CA GLY A 115 1.09 -30.61 -5.03
C GLY A 115 0.86 -30.76 -6.52
N THR A 116 0.11 -31.79 -6.90
CA THR A 116 -0.24 -32.12 -8.30
C THR A 116 0.95 -32.41 -9.22
N LEU A 117 2.07 -32.90 -8.68
CA LEU A 117 3.30 -33.16 -9.44
C LEU A 117 3.11 -34.12 -10.64
N SER A 118 2.15 -35.03 -10.55
CA SER A 118 1.83 -36.01 -11.60
C SER A 118 0.85 -35.52 -12.68
N ASN A 119 0.37 -34.27 -12.57
CA ASN A 119 -0.54 -33.69 -13.55
C ASN A 119 0.15 -33.47 -14.90
N GLU A 120 -0.60 -33.64 -16.00
CA GLU A 120 -0.11 -33.52 -17.37
C GLU A 120 0.41 -32.13 -17.76
N SER A 121 -0.07 -31.07 -17.10
CA SER A 121 0.42 -29.70 -17.29
C SER A 121 1.75 -29.42 -16.58
N ASN A 122 2.33 -30.38 -15.85
CA ASN A 122 3.68 -30.24 -15.29
C ASN A 122 4.73 -30.37 -16.41
N ASN A 123 5.36 -29.26 -16.79
CA ASN A 123 6.40 -29.24 -17.83
C ASN A 123 7.72 -29.91 -17.39
N PHE A 124 7.90 -30.18 -16.09
CA PHE A 124 9.09 -30.82 -15.52
C PHE A 124 8.80 -32.25 -15.02
N ARG A 125 7.76 -32.89 -15.57
CA ARG A 125 7.39 -34.26 -15.18
C ARG A 125 8.56 -35.22 -15.42
N GLY A 126 9.01 -35.89 -14.36
CA GLY A 126 10.14 -36.83 -14.41
C GLY A 126 11.52 -36.18 -14.36
N LYS A 127 11.63 -34.85 -14.26
CA LYS A 127 12.91 -34.17 -14.02
C LYS A 127 13.39 -34.44 -12.60
N GLU A 128 14.65 -34.86 -12.47
CA GLU A 128 15.36 -34.89 -11.20
C GLU A 128 15.92 -33.50 -10.89
N TRP A 129 15.64 -33.02 -9.68
CA TRP A 129 16.12 -31.71 -9.21
C TRP A 129 17.36 -31.89 -8.35
N ASN A 130 18.36 -31.03 -8.56
CA ASN A 130 19.47 -30.95 -7.64
C ASN A 130 19.01 -30.19 -6.39
N ILE A 131 19.02 -30.86 -5.23
CA ILE A 131 18.52 -30.32 -3.98
C ILE A 131 19.31 -29.10 -3.48
N ASP A 132 20.58 -28.97 -3.88
CA ASP A 132 21.46 -27.88 -3.49
C ASP A 132 21.41 -26.70 -4.47
N GLU A 133 20.88 -26.90 -5.68
CA GLU A 133 20.77 -25.88 -6.69
C GLU A 133 19.53 -25.00 -6.46
N LYS A 134 19.71 -23.68 -6.63
CA LYS A 134 18.64 -22.69 -6.52
C LYS A 134 18.11 -22.35 -7.91
N TYR A 135 16.82 -22.48 -8.09
CA TYR A 135 16.12 -22.20 -9.33
C TYR A 135 15.30 -20.92 -9.20
N PRO A 136 15.30 -20.04 -10.23
CA PRO A 136 14.39 -18.91 -10.29
C PRO A 136 12.94 -19.39 -10.43
N ILE A 137 12.07 -18.90 -9.55
CA ILE A 137 10.65 -19.24 -9.52
C ILE A 137 9.77 -18.00 -9.58
N GLU A 138 8.54 -18.20 -10.06
CA GLU A 138 7.48 -17.20 -10.03
C GLU A 138 6.14 -17.85 -9.64
N ILE A 139 5.39 -17.20 -8.76
CA ILE A 139 4.06 -17.64 -8.35
C ILE A 139 3.03 -16.92 -9.21
N ARG A 140 2.19 -17.66 -9.94
CA ARG A 140 1.17 -17.11 -10.83
C ARG A 140 -0.23 -17.62 -10.48
N ALA A 141 -1.25 -16.89 -10.92
CA ALA A 141 -2.61 -17.39 -10.94
C ALA A 141 -2.74 -18.50 -11.99
N SER A 142 -3.51 -19.53 -11.69
CA SER A 142 -3.83 -20.57 -12.68
C SER A 142 -4.60 -20.00 -13.86
N HIS A 143 -4.14 -20.34 -15.07
CA HIS A 143 -4.82 -20.06 -16.32
C HIS A 143 -5.74 -21.21 -16.78
N HIS A 144 -5.87 -22.27 -15.98
CA HIS A 144 -6.62 -23.46 -16.36
C HIS A 144 -8.15 -23.24 -16.23
N PRO A 145 -8.97 -23.78 -17.16
CA PRO A 145 -10.41 -23.60 -17.14
C PRO A 145 -11.09 -24.38 -15.99
N PRO A 146 -12.35 -24.04 -15.64
CA PRO A 146 -13.16 -24.82 -14.70
C PRO A 146 -13.19 -26.31 -15.09
N GLY A 147 -13.12 -27.19 -14.08
CA GLY A 147 -13.03 -28.65 -14.26
C GLY A 147 -11.60 -29.19 -14.32
N HIS A 148 -10.59 -28.35 -14.54
CA HIS A 148 -9.19 -28.76 -14.40
C HIS A 148 -8.77 -28.85 -12.93
N LYS A 149 -7.95 -29.85 -12.56
CA LYS A 149 -7.48 -30.05 -11.17
C LYS A 149 -6.70 -28.87 -10.60
N ARG A 150 -6.11 -28.05 -11.47
CA ARG A 150 -5.33 -26.86 -11.10
C ARG A 150 -6.14 -25.55 -11.27
N HIS A 151 -7.44 -25.61 -11.57
CA HIS A 151 -8.26 -24.41 -11.70
C HIS A 151 -8.30 -23.60 -10.39
N ALA A 152 -8.40 -22.26 -10.50
CA ALA A 152 -8.52 -21.34 -9.36
C ALA A 152 -7.48 -21.56 -8.24
N SER A 153 -6.23 -21.86 -8.64
CA SER A 153 -5.13 -22.15 -7.72
C SER A 153 -3.91 -21.26 -8.00
N ARG A 154 -2.99 -21.16 -7.02
CA ARG A 154 -1.68 -20.56 -7.24
C ARG A 154 -0.72 -21.61 -7.79
N LEU A 155 -0.05 -21.29 -8.87
CA LEU A 155 0.89 -22.15 -9.56
C LEU A 155 2.31 -21.63 -9.40
N VAL A 156 3.26 -22.54 -9.22
CA VAL A 156 4.68 -22.24 -9.27
C VAL A 156 5.19 -22.51 -10.68
N PHE A 157 5.81 -21.50 -11.25
CA PHE A 157 6.57 -21.57 -12.48
C PHE A 157 8.05 -21.56 -12.14
N VAL A 158 8.84 -22.37 -12.85
CA VAL A 158 10.29 -22.45 -12.68
C VAL A 158 10.95 -22.03 -13.99
N GLN A 159 12.01 -21.23 -13.93
CA GLN A 159 12.77 -20.86 -15.11
C GLN A 159 13.57 -22.08 -15.60
N ASP A 160 13.34 -22.48 -16.85
CA ASP A 160 14.06 -23.58 -17.48
C ASP A 160 15.37 -23.09 -18.13
N THR A 161 16.16 -24.02 -18.66
CA THR A 161 17.47 -23.75 -19.30
C THR A 161 17.41 -22.81 -20.51
N ASP A 162 16.22 -22.63 -21.11
CA ASP A 162 15.95 -21.67 -22.18
C ASP A 162 15.63 -20.25 -21.67
N GLY A 163 15.67 -20.04 -20.35
CA GLY A 163 15.34 -18.78 -19.70
C GLY A 163 13.83 -18.51 -19.58
N GLN A 164 12.97 -19.42 -20.04
CA GLN A 164 11.52 -19.27 -19.96
C GLN A 164 10.94 -19.89 -18.69
N TYR A 165 9.95 -19.22 -18.10
CA TYR A 165 9.21 -19.76 -16.96
C TYR A 165 8.17 -20.77 -17.41
N LYS A 166 8.32 -22.02 -16.98
CA LYS A 166 7.41 -23.14 -17.30
C LYS A 166 6.65 -23.60 -16.07
N GLU A 167 5.44 -24.13 -16.28
CA GLU A 167 4.56 -24.56 -15.19
C GLU A 167 5.12 -25.82 -14.53
N TYR A 168 5.30 -25.77 -13.21
CA TYR A 168 5.74 -26.92 -12.44
C TYR A 168 4.56 -27.57 -11.69
N ALA A 169 4.06 -26.88 -10.66
CA ALA A 169 3.15 -27.48 -9.69
C ALA A 169 2.27 -26.44 -9.00
N MET A 170 1.20 -26.92 -8.38
CA MET A 170 0.27 -26.10 -7.61
C MET A 170 0.80 -25.90 -6.18
N LEU A 171 0.71 -24.69 -5.64
CA LEU A 171 0.88 -24.47 -4.19
C LEU A 171 -0.26 -25.13 -3.44
N GLU A 172 0.06 -25.99 -2.48
CA GLU A 172 -0.96 -26.59 -1.63
C GLU A 172 -1.73 -25.51 -0.86
N PRO A 173 -3.07 -25.55 -0.79
CA PRO A 173 -3.86 -24.48 -0.17
C PRO A 173 -3.53 -24.19 1.31
N ARG A 174 -2.90 -25.16 1.99
CA ARG A 174 -2.51 -25.07 3.40
C ARG A 174 -1.08 -24.59 3.63
N THR A 175 -0.27 -24.49 2.57
CA THR A 175 1.09 -23.95 2.71
C THR A 175 1.05 -22.43 2.84
N GLY A 176 2.19 -21.82 3.22
CA GLY A 176 2.37 -20.37 3.15
C GLY A 176 1.98 -19.84 1.77
N GLN A 177 1.14 -18.81 1.73
CA GLN A 177 0.64 -18.24 0.48
C GLN A 177 1.34 -16.90 0.24
N LEU A 178 2.23 -16.87 -0.74
CA LEU A 178 2.80 -15.62 -1.20
C LEU A 178 1.90 -14.97 -2.26
N PRO A 179 1.97 -13.63 -2.42
CA PRO A 179 1.20 -12.91 -3.44
C PRO A 179 1.46 -13.46 -4.85
N ILE A 180 0.42 -13.44 -5.70
CA ILE A 180 0.56 -13.73 -7.14
C ILE A 180 1.46 -12.67 -7.76
N GLY A 181 2.47 -13.10 -8.52
CA GLY A 181 3.54 -12.29 -9.09
C GLY A 181 4.82 -12.28 -8.25
N THR A 182 4.87 -13.00 -7.13
CA THR A 182 6.10 -13.11 -6.33
C THR A 182 7.16 -13.90 -7.09
N GLN A 183 8.39 -13.37 -7.12
CA GLN A 183 9.57 -14.02 -7.68
C GLN A 183 10.60 -14.30 -6.58
N ALA A 184 11.35 -15.40 -6.71
CA ALA A 184 12.41 -15.76 -5.75
C ALA A 184 13.40 -16.75 -6.37
N LEU A 185 14.52 -17.00 -5.70
CA LEU A 185 15.32 -18.21 -5.87
C LEU A 185 14.88 -19.26 -4.87
N ALA A 186 14.81 -20.53 -5.29
CA ALA A 186 14.37 -21.61 -4.43
C ALA A 186 15.03 -22.95 -4.76
N ASN A 187 15.31 -23.74 -3.72
CA ASN A 187 15.62 -25.16 -3.89
C ASN A 187 14.31 -25.94 -4.05
N ILE A 188 14.32 -26.95 -4.92
CA ILE A 188 13.18 -27.87 -5.10
C ILE A 188 13.58 -29.22 -4.51
N ILE A 189 12.98 -29.54 -3.37
CA ILE A 189 13.30 -30.73 -2.60
C ILE A 189 12.13 -31.71 -2.72
N PRO A 190 12.37 -33.00 -2.93
CA PRO A 190 11.29 -33.98 -2.89
C PRO A 190 10.59 -33.98 -1.52
N GLY A 191 9.25 -34.04 -1.50
CA GLY A 191 8.48 -34.11 -0.26
C GLY A 191 8.57 -35.48 0.42
N GLU A 192 7.92 -35.62 1.57
CA GLU A 192 7.85 -36.92 2.26
C GLU A 192 7.17 -37.98 1.39
N THR A 193 7.71 -39.20 1.43
CA THR A 193 7.20 -40.33 0.65
C THR A 193 6.45 -41.29 1.54
N TYR A 194 5.15 -41.44 1.27
CA TYR A 194 4.29 -42.38 2.00
C TYR A 194 4.11 -43.72 1.28
N THR A 195 4.51 -43.77 0.00
CA THR A 195 4.40 -44.94 -0.85
C THR A 195 5.63 -45.08 -1.75
N ALA A 196 5.86 -46.30 -2.24
CA ALA A 196 6.88 -46.60 -3.24
C ALA A 196 6.33 -47.60 -4.25
N ASN A 197 6.75 -47.50 -5.51
CA ASN A 197 6.54 -48.55 -6.50
C ASN A 197 7.72 -49.51 -6.44
N ALA A 198 7.42 -50.80 -6.54
CA ALA A 198 8.42 -51.84 -6.59
C ALA A 198 8.17 -52.75 -7.79
N THR A 199 9.25 -53.13 -8.46
CA THR A 199 9.23 -54.03 -9.61
C THR A 199 9.99 -55.30 -9.28
N VAL A 200 9.32 -56.44 -9.40
CA VAL A 200 9.91 -57.77 -9.23
C VAL A 200 10.03 -58.44 -10.60
N SER A 201 11.23 -58.94 -10.90
CA SER A 201 11.52 -59.73 -12.09
C SER A 201 12.11 -61.07 -11.67
N ILE A 202 11.38 -62.15 -11.94
CA ILE A 202 11.83 -63.53 -11.69
C ILE A 202 11.98 -64.22 -13.05
N PRO A 203 13.15 -64.82 -13.36
CA PRO A 203 13.34 -65.55 -14.62
C PRO A 203 12.21 -66.56 -14.87
N GLY A 204 11.61 -66.50 -16.07
CA GLY A 204 10.51 -67.40 -16.48
C GLY A 204 9.13 -67.03 -15.92
N LYS A 205 8.98 -65.90 -15.23
CA LYS A 205 7.68 -65.38 -14.75
C LYS A 205 7.42 -63.96 -15.30
N PRO A 206 6.15 -63.53 -15.39
CA PRO A 206 5.83 -62.15 -15.77
C PRO A 206 6.40 -61.16 -14.76
N ILE A 207 6.85 -59.99 -15.25
CA ILE A 207 7.30 -58.87 -14.40
C ILE A 207 6.09 -58.32 -13.66
N VAL A 208 6.22 -58.12 -12.35
CA VAL A 208 5.15 -57.59 -11.50
C VAL A 208 5.56 -56.23 -10.94
N ASN A 209 4.73 -55.22 -11.20
CA ASN A 209 4.81 -53.89 -10.57
C ASN A 209 3.74 -53.80 -9.48
N PHE A 210 4.12 -53.34 -8.28
CA PHE A 210 3.20 -53.19 -7.16
C PHE A 210 3.53 -51.96 -6.31
N THR A 211 2.56 -51.52 -5.50
CA THR A 211 2.71 -50.36 -4.61
C THR A 211 2.87 -50.78 -3.15
N ILE A 212 3.91 -50.28 -2.51
CA ILE A 212 4.14 -50.33 -1.07
C ILE A 212 3.53 -49.08 -0.45
N ARG A 213 2.62 -49.21 0.52
CA ARG A 213 1.97 -48.07 1.21
C ARG A 213 2.36 -47.99 2.69
N GLU A 214 2.03 -46.85 3.30
CA GLU A 214 2.21 -46.60 4.73
C GLU A 214 3.70 -46.65 5.16
N ILE A 215 4.64 -46.30 4.28
CA ILE A 215 6.09 -46.41 4.58
C ILE A 215 6.48 -45.58 5.82
N SER A 216 5.90 -44.38 5.94
CA SER A 216 6.02 -43.49 7.09
C SER A 216 5.59 -44.11 8.42
N ASN A 217 4.83 -45.20 8.39
CA ASN A 217 4.23 -45.81 9.57
C ASN A 217 5.04 -46.99 10.12
N PHE A 218 6.17 -47.32 9.49
CA PHE A 218 6.98 -48.46 9.89
C PHE A 218 8.45 -48.08 10.09
N ALA A 219 9.37 -49.02 9.96
CA ALA A 219 10.76 -48.88 10.41
C ALA A 219 11.60 -47.91 9.57
N TYR A 220 11.09 -47.44 8.43
CA TYR A 220 11.83 -46.61 7.47
C TYR A 220 11.09 -45.32 7.09
N PRO A 221 10.64 -44.49 8.06
CA PRO A 221 9.68 -43.43 7.78
C PRO A 221 10.25 -42.25 6.97
N VAL A 222 11.59 -42.10 6.96
CA VAL A 222 12.32 -41.02 6.25
C VAL A 222 13.14 -41.57 5.07
N ARG A 223 13.13 -42.90 4.84
CA ARG A 223 13.95 -43.49 3.77
C ARG A 223 13.28 -43.25 2.41
N THR A 224 14.05 -42.66 1.50
CA THR A 224 13.70 -42.53 0.09
C THR A 224 14.45 -43.56 -0.76
N PHE A 225 13.76 -44.14 -1.73
CA PHE A 225 14.33 -45.09 -2.70
C PHE A 225 14.38 -44.42 -4.08
N ASN A 226 15.55 -44.44 -4.73
CA ASN A 226 15.80 -43.80 -6.02
C ASN A 226 16.13 -44.87 -7.08
N ALA A 227 15.14 -45.70 -7.41
CA ALA A 227 15.24 -46.80 -8.36
C ALA A 227 16.40 -47.76 -8.04
N GLU A 228 16.60 -48.05 -6.75
CA GLU A 228 17.65 -48.94 -6.29
C GLU A 228 17.18 -50.40 -6.25
N ASP A 229 18.08 -51.32 -6.61
CA ASP A 229 17.85 -52.75 -6.49
C ASP A 229 18.12 -53.20 -5.05
N VAL A 230 17.08 -53.73 -4.40
CA VAL A 230 17.13 -54.18 -3.02
C VAL A 230 16.47 -55.53 -2.85
N THR A 231 17.01 -56.33 -1.94
CA THR A 231 16.38 -57.58 -1.52
C THR A 231 15.33 -57.28 -0.47
N ILE A 232 14.08 -57.61 -0.78
CA ILE A 232 12.94 -57.44 0.11
C ILE A 232 12.30 -58.78 0.45
N GLU A 233 11.55 -58.79 1.54
CA GLU A 233 10.76 -59.92 2.00
C GLU A 233 9.27 -59.57 1.90
N ILE A 234 8.49 -60.37 1.17
CA ILE A 234 7.04 -60.15 0.99
C ILE A 234 6.27 -61.31 1.61
N GLY A 235 5.24 -61.01 2.40
CA GLY A 235 4.38 -62.04 2.98
C GLY A 235 3.29 -61.49 3.89
N THR A 236 2.44 -62.39 4.39
CA THR A 236 1.42 -62.05 5.39
C THR A 236 2.00 -62.27 6.79
N LYS A 237 2.25 -61.20 7.55
CA LYS A 237 2.86 -61.26 8.90
C LYS A 237 2.28 -60.17 9.83
N THR A 238 2.49 -60.33 11.13
CA THR A 238 2.13 -59.32 12.14
C THR A 238 3.00 -58.07 11.99
N VAL A 239 2.38 -56.90 11.94
CA VAL A 239 3.02 -55.57 11.94
C VAL A 239 2.49 -54.73 13.11
N PRO A 240 3.29 -53.82 13.72
CA PRO A 240 2.83 -52.99 14.83
C PRO A 240 1.57 -52.19 14.51
N SER A 241 0.65 -52.07 15.48
CA SER A 241 -0.51 -51.18 15.36
C SER A 241 -0.14 -49.80 15.91
N GLN A 242 -0.44 -48.74 15.15
CA GLN A 242 -0.09 -47.36 15.54
C GLN A 242 -1.13 -46.65 16.41
N THR A 243 -2.25 -47.30 16.71
CA THR A 243 -3.32 -46.67 17.48
C THR A 243 -3.12 -46.92 18.97
N VAL A 244 -2.76 -45.86 19.70
CA VAL A 244 -2.72 -45.86 21.17
C VAL A 244 -4.06 -45.37 21.68
N LYS A 245 -4.82 -46.28 22.29
CA LYS A 245 -6.08 -45.96 22.97
C LYS A 245 -5.77 -45.60 24.42
N ILE A 246 -6.65 -44.82 25.02
CA ILE A 246 -6.59 -44.50 26.45
C ILE A 246 -7.91 -44.89 27.11
N LYS A 247 -7.80 -45.52 28.28
CA LYS A 247 -8.94 -46.01 29.05
C LYS A 247 -9.10 -45.24 30.34
N LEU A 248 -10.35 -45.03 30.72
CA LEU A 248 -10.78 -44.57 32.02
C LEU A 248 -11.69 -45.65 32.60
N ASP A 249 -11.51 -46.01 33.88
CA ASP A 249 -12.34 -47.03 34.56
C ASP A 249 -12.53 -48.34 33.77
N GLY A 250 -11.48 -48.78 33.07
CA GLY A 250 -11.48 -49.99 32.23
C GLY A 250 -12.18 -49.86 30.88
N LYS A 251 -12.86 -48.74 30.61
CA LYS A 251 -13.56 -48.42 29.35
C LYS A 251 -12.73 -47.51 28.45
N THR A 252 -12.91 -47.59 27.15
CA THR A 252 -12.18 -46.79 26.17
C THR A 252 -12.69 -45.36 26.16
N LEU A 253 -11.82 -44.42 26.55
CA LEU A 253 -12.12 -42.99 26.54
C LEU A 253 -11.91 -42.38 25.14
N GLY A 254 -10.83 -42.78 24.46
CA GLY A 254 -10.51 -42.27 23.13
C GLY A 254 -9.15 -42.74 22.61
N GLU A 255 -8.66 -42.08 21.57
CA GLU A 255 -7.35 -42.31 20.95
C GLU A 255 -6.43 -41.13 21.22
N LEU A 256 -5.17 -41.39 21.60
CA LEU A 256 -4.16 -40.34 21.64
C LEU A 256 -3.82 -39.86 20.23
N ASP A 257 -3.58 -38.56 20.09
CA ASP A 257 -3.07 -38.01 18.84
C ASP A 257 -1.57 -38.31 18.65
N ALA A 258 -1.10 -38.18 17.40
CA ALA A 258 0.26 -38.58 17.05
C ALA A 258 1.34 -37.81 17.84
N ASP A 259 1.11 -36.54 18.14
CA ASP A 259 2.05 -35.73 18.90
C ASP A 259 2.08 -36.12 20.38
N SER A 260 0.93 -36.43 20.99
CA SER A 260 0.88 -36.99 22.35
C SER A 260 1.58 -38.34 22.43
N VAL A 261 1.44 -39.19 21.41
CA VAL A 261 2.16 -40.46 21.33
C VAL A 261 3.67 -40.22 21.27
N LYS A 262 4.16 -39.35 20.37
CA LYS A 262 5.59 -38.98 20.29
C LYS A 262 6.14 -38.42 21.60
N GLN A 263 5.37 -37.57 22.28
CA GLN A 263 5.76 -37.04 23.59
C GLN A 263 5.94 -38.16 24.61
N LEU A 264 5.02 -39.13 24.66
CA LEU A 264 5.14 -40.28 25.56
C LEU A 264 6.27 -41.23 25.16
N GLU A 265 6.56 -41.38 23.87
CA GLU A 265 7.67 -42.19 23.35
C GLU A 265 9.03 -41.66 23.82
N ALA A 266 9.22 -40.33 23.85
CA ALA A 266 10.44 -39.70 24.34
C ALA A 266 10.77 -40.07 25.81
N PHE A 267 9.75 -40.45 26.58
CA PHE A 267 9.89 -40.90 27.96
C PHE A 267 9.69 -42.42 28.14
N ASN A 268 9.62 -43.18 27.03
CA ASN A 268 9.40 -44.63 27.03
C ASN A 268 8.12 -45.06 27.80
N LEU A 269 7.05 -44.26 27.67
CA LEU A 269 5.76 -44.46 28.34
C LEU A 269 4.68 -45.09 27.45
N VAL A 270 4.92 -45.28 26.14
CA VAL A 270 3.96 -45.96 25.25
C VAL A 270 4.04 -47.47 25.43
N LYS A 271 3.44 -47.98 26.50
CA LYS A 271 3.38 -49.40 26.85
C LYS A 271 1.94 -49.79 27.15
N ASP A 272 1.55 -50.99 26.74
CA ASP A 272 0.22 -51.51 27.07
C ASP A 272 0.06 -51.63 28.58
N GLY A 273 -1.07 -51.17 29.12
CA GLY A 273 -1.32 -51.14 30.56
C GLY A 273 -0.63 -50.00 31.30
N GLN A 274 0.10 -49.10 30.64
CA GLN A 274 0.79 -48.00 31.32
C GLN A 274 -0.23 -47.07 32.02
N PRO A 275 -0.13 -46.88 33.35
CA PRO A 275 -0.97 -45.93 34.07
C PRO A 275 -0.46 -44.51 33.88
N LEU A 276 -1.40 -43.57 33.74
CA LEU A 276 -1.18 -42.14 33.63
C LEU A 276 -2.12 -41.43 34.60
N ASN A 277 -1.58 -40.54 35.44
CA ASN A 277 -2.38 -39.76 36.38
C ASN A 277 -2.69 -38.39 35.77
N LEU A 278 -3.92 -38.17 35.28
CA LEU A 278 -4.27 -37.01 34.47
C LEU A 278 -5.58 -36.36 34.91
N LYS A 279 -5.67 -35.03 34.77
CA LYS A 279 -6.93 -34.27 34.86
C LYS A 279 -7.53 -34.11 33.48
N LEU A 280 -8.80 -34.43 33.30
CA LEU A 280 -9.48 -34.31 32.02
C LEU A 280 -10.28 -33.00 31.94
N LYS A 281 -10.12 -32.28 30.84
CA LYS A 281 -10.90 -31.10 30.51
C LYS A 281 -11.43 -31.19 29.09
N THR A 282 -12.75 -31.11 28.95
CA THR A 282 -13.43 -30.99 27.66
C THR A 282 -13.23 -29.59 27.10
N ILE A 283 -12.75 -29.50 25.86
CA ILE A 283 -12.49 -28.23 25.18
C ILE A 283 -13.62 -27.84 24.22
N SER A 284 -14.53 -28.77 23.89
CA SER A 284 -15.74 -28.47 23.12
C SER A 284 -16.89 -29.41 23.47
N GLU A 285 -18.11 -28.87 23.62
CA GLU A 285 -19.36 -29.61 23.85
C GLU A 285 -19.99 -30.15 22.55
N ASN A 286 -19.42 -29.81 21.39
CA ASN A 286 -19.94 -30.29 20.12
C ASN A 286 -19.57 -31.77 19.95
N GLU A 287 -20.57 -32.66 19.88
CA GLU A 287 -20.42 -34.13 19.78
C GLU A 287 -19.50 -34.58 18.63
N LYS A 288 -19.24 -33.72 17.64
CA LYS A 288 -18.39 -33.99 16.47
C LYS A 288 -17.01 -33.32 16.52
N LEU A 289 -16.74 -32.46 17.49
CA LEU A 289 -15.48 -31.70 17.62
C LEU A 289 -14.81 -31.79 18.99
N GLY A 290 -15.48 -32.43 19.94
CA GLY A 290 -14.97 -32.63 21.29
C GLY A 290 -13.69 -33.45 21.27
N PHE A 291 -12.61 -32.84 21.75
CA PHE A 291 -11.43 -33.56 22.25
C PHE A 291 -11.23 -33.22 23.72
N LEU A 292 -10.54 -34.11 24.43
CA LEU A 292 -10.13 -33.89 25.82
C LEU A 292 -8.68 -33.47 25.85
N LEU A 293 -8.39 -32.47 26.67
CA LEU A 293 -7.03 -32.24 27.16
C LEU A 293 -6.88 -32.97 28.49
N ALA A 294 -5.87 -33.82 28.54
CA ALA A 294 -5.47 -34.55 29.73
C ALA A 294 -4.18 -33.94 30.26
N SER A 295 -4.24 -33.31 31.43
CA SER A 295 -3.11 -32.60 32.05
C SER A 295 -2.46 -33.44 33.15
N SER A 296 -1.14 -33.56 33.09
CA SER A 296 -0.33 -34.22 34.11
C SER A 296 -0.04 -33.30 35.32
N PRO A 297 0.45 -33.84 36.46
CA PRO A 297 0.90 -33.05 37.61
C PRO A 297 1.95 -31.99 37.29
N ASN A 298 2.76 -32.23 36.26
CA ASN A 298 3.86 -31.34 35.86
C ASN A 298 3.45 -30.35 34.76
N GLY A 299 2.16 -30.26 34.43
CA GLY A 299 1.63 -29.32 33.43
C GLY A 299 1.71 -29.80 31.97
N ASN A 300 2.28 -30.99 31.70
CA ASN A 300 2.27 -31.56 30.34
C ASN A 300 0.85 -31.93 29.91
N LEU A 301 0.54 -31.71 28.63
CA LEU A 301 -0.79 -31.94 28.05
C LEU A 301 -0.75 -33.07 27.02
N LEU A 302 -1.70 -33.98 27.14
CA LEU A 302 -1.99 -34.99 26.13
C LEU A 302 -3.37 -34.73 25.53
N ARG A 303 -3.48 -34.87 24.22
CA ARG A 303 -4.75 -34.72 23.50
C ARG A 303 -5.36 -36.08 23.22
N ILE A 304 -6.62 -36.24 23.62
CA ILE A 304 -7.42 -37.44 23.40
C ILE A 304 -8.54 -37.11 22.41
N ASN A 305 -8.52 -37.77 21.26
CA ASN A 305 -9.47 -37.61 20.17
C ASN A 305 -10.50 -38.75 20.12
N ARG A 306 -11.50 -38.59 19.24
CA ARG A 306 -12.50 -39.62 18.88
C ARG A 306 -13.32 -40.16 20.05
N ILE A 307 -13.51 -39.39 21.11
CA ILE A 307 -14.31 -39.80 22.29
C ILE A 307 -15.74 -40.19 21.87
N SER A 308 -16.26 -39.52 20.85
CA SER A 308 -17.57 -39.78 20.24
C SER A 308 -17.72 -41.17 19.62
N ASN A 309 -16.62 -41.89 19.37
CA ASN A 309 -16.62 -43.23 18.79
C ASN A 309 -16.52 -44.34 19.85
N TYR A 310 -16.43 -43.99 21.13
CA TYR A 310 -16.14 -44.92 22.21
C TYR A 310 -17.11 -44.78 23.40
N ASP A 311 -16.75 -45.37 24.54
CA ASP A 311 -17.65 -45.64 25.67
C ASP A 311 -18.13 -44.37 26.40
N TYR A 312 -17.45 -43.24 26.19
CA TYR A 312 -17.71 -41.96 26.84
C TYR A 312 -18.33 -40.91 25.89
N LYS A 313 -18.90 -41.35 24.77
CA LYS A 313 -19.63 -40.49 23.83
C LYS A 313 -20.66 -39.61 24.55
N GLY A 314 -20.61 -38.30 24.29
CA GLY A 314 -21.55 -37.31 24.83
C GLY A 314 -21.27 -36.86 26.26
N GLN A 315 -20.24 -37.40 26.94
CA GLN A 315 -19.86 -36.96 28.29
C GLN A 315 -18.88 -35.78 28.27
N THR A 316 -19.02 -34.88 29.24
CA THR A 316 -18.12 -33.74 29.47
C THR A 316 -17.31 -33.94 30.75
N PHE A 317 -16.09 -33.41 30.76
CA PHE A 317 -15.13 -33.52 31.84
C PHE A 317 -14.58 -32.14 32.20
N ASN A 318 -14.47 -31.86 33.49
CA ASN A 318 -13.81 -30.67 34.01
C ASN A 318 -13.22 -31.02 35.39
N ASP A 319 -12.20 -31.88 35.38
CA ASP A 319 -11.69 -32.50 36.59
C ASP A 319 -10.85 -31.53 37.45
N GLU A 320 -11.23 -31.40 38.72
CA GLU A 320 -10.38 -30.74 39.73
C GLU A 320 -9.31 -31.67 40.31
N ASN A 321 -9.55 -32.99 40.26
CA ASN A 321 -8.68 -34.04 40.81
C ASN A 321 -8.11 -34.94 39.70
N TYR A 322 -6.91 -35.47 39.90
CA TYR A 322 -6.32 -36.40 38.93
C TYR A 322 -7.03 -37.76 38.95
N ARG A 323 -7.22 -38.34 37.77
CA ARG A 323 -7.75 -39.68 37.55
C ARG A 323 -6.65 -40.60 37.03
N ASN A 324 -6.78 -41.89 37.32
CA ASN A 324 -5.92 -42.92 36.73
C ASN A 324 -6.48 -43.35 35.38
N LEU A 325 -5.73 -43.09 34.31
CA LEU A 325 -6.02 -43.56 32.96
C LEU A 325 -4.99 -44.60 32.54
N ILE A 326 -5.40 -45.54 31.71
CA ILE A 326 -4.53 -46.66 31.29
C ILE A 326 -4.37 -46.61 29.77
N LEU A 327 -3.13 -46.63 29.28
CA LEU A 327 -2.87 -46.79 27.85
C LEU A 327 -3.19 -48.22 27.41
N GLN A 328 -3.89 -48.33 26.28
CA GLN A 328 -4.07 -49.58 25.57
C GLN A 328 -3.34 -49.47 24.23
N VAL A 329 -2.23 -50.19 24.10
CA VAL A 329 -1.40 -50.21 22.89
C VAL A 329 -1.71 -51.52 22.18
N SER A 330 -2.38 -51.45 21.03
CA SER A 330 -2.85 -52.66 20.34
C SER A 330 -1.66 -53.53 19.88
N PRO A 331 -1.61 -54.82 20.26
CA PRO A 331 -0.45 -55.68 20.02
C PRO A 331 -0.51 -56.24 18.59
N THR A 332 -0.04 -55.46 17.61
CA THR A 332 0.13 -55.85 16.19
C THR A 332 -1.15 -56.21 15.41
N GLN A 333 -1.10 -56.10 14.08
CA GLN A 333 -2.14 -56.54 13.14
C GLN A 333 -1.51 -57.44 12.08
N VAL A 334 -2.20 -58.52 11.69
CA VAL A 334 -1.76 -59.36 10.55
C VAL A 334 -2.09 -58.62 9.26
N LYS A 335 -1.06 -58.26 8.47
CA LYS A 335 -1.22 -57.60 7.18
C LYS A 335 -0.35 -58.28 6.13
N ASP A 336 -0.76 -58.18 4.86
CA ASP A 336 0.15 -58.41 3.73
C ASP A 336 1.13 -57.24 3.70
N ALA A 337 2.41 -57.52 3.90
CA ALA A 337 3.42 -56.50 4.12
C ALA A 337 4.72 -56.80 3.39
N VAL A 338 5.50 -55.74 3.21
CA VAL A 338 6.85 -55.76 2.66
C VAL A 338 7.82 -55.44 3.79
N PHE A 339 8.88 -56.20 3.89
CA PHE A 339 9.93 -56.08 4.87
C PHE A 339 11.26 -55.82 4.16
N LEU A 340 12.09 -54.99 4.79
CA LEU A 340 13.44 -54.68 4.37
C LEU A 340 14.37 -54.95 5.55
N ASN A 341 15.37 -55.80 5.35
CA ASN A 341 16.28 -56.28 6.41
C ASN A 341 15.53 -56.81 7.65
N GLY A 342 14.45 -57.58 7.43
CA GLY A 342 13.63 -58.19 8.48
C GLY A 342 12.69 -57.22 9.23
N GLN A 343 12.74 -55.92 8.94
CA GLN A 343 11.88 -54.89 9.54
C GLN A 343 10.76 -54.47 8.58
N PRO A 344 9.54 -54.15 9.06
CA PRO A 344 8.44 -53.76 8.19
C PRO A 344 8.79 -52.46 7.45
N LEU A 345 8.67 -52.49 6.14
CA LEU A 345 8.84 -51.34 5.24
C LEU A 345 7.49 -50.70 4.92
N GLY A 346 6.45 -51.51 4.70
CA GLY A 346 5.12 -51.01 4.33
C GLY A 346 4.13 -52.13 4.12
N VAL A 347 2.91 -51.78 3.71
CA VAL A 347 1.81 -52.74 3.50
C VAL A 347 1.37 -52.80 2.04
N LEU A 348 0.92 -53.97 1.63
CA LEU A 348 0.25 -54.18 0.35
C LEU A 348 -1.25 -53.90 0.53
N PHE A 349 -1.76 -52.95 -0.23
CA PHE A 349 -3.16 -52.53 -0.13
C PHE A 349 -4.00 -52.98 -1.32
N PHE A 350 -3.51 -52.76 -2.55
CA PHE A 350 -4.29 -53.01 -3.76
C PHE A 350 -4.49 -54.50 -4.03
N LYS A 351 -5.74 -54.90 -4.28
CA LYS A 351 -6.10 -56.28 -4.58
C LYS A 351 -5.34 -56.84 -5.80
N LYS A 352 -5.26 -56.05 -6.88
CA LYS A 352 -4.53 -56.39 -8.11
C LYS A 352 -3.07 -56.75 -7.84
N ASP A 353 -2.39 -55.93 -7.05
CA ASP A 353 -0.98 -56.14 -6.69
C ASP A 353 -0.79 -57.43 -5.90
N LYS A 354 -1.68 -57.69 -4.93
CA LYS A 354 -1.67 -58.92 -4.14
C LYS A 354 -1.89 -60.16 -4.99
N GLU A 355 -2.81 -60.10 -5.95
CA GLU A 355 -3.11 -61.21 -6.86
C GLU A 355 -1.93 -61.50 -7.78
N ALA A 356 -1.34 -60.47 -8.40
CA ALA A 356 -0.17 -60.62 -9.26
C ALA A 356 1.04 -61.21 -8.49
N LEU A 357 1.28 -60.76 -7.26
CA LEU A 357 2.34 -61.30 -6.40
C LEU A 357 2.08 -62.74 -5.95
N LYS A 358 0.81 -63.14 -5.79
CA LYS A 358 0.42 -64.53 -5.52
C LYS A 358 0.64 -65.44 -6.73
N GLU A 359 0.29 -64.98 -7.94
CA GLU A 359 0.48 -65.73 -9.20
C GLU A 359 1.95 -66.06 -9.46
N ILE A 360 2.86 -65.12 -9.17
CA ILE A 360 4.30 -65.38 -9.26
C ILE A 360 4.88 -66.11 -8.04
N GLY A 361 4.05 -66.45 -7.05
CA GLY A 361 4.43 -67.22 -5.87
C GLY A 361 5.23 -66.47 -4.81
N VAL A 362 5.26 -65.13 -4.88
CA VAL A 362 6.03 -64.28 -3.96
C VAL A 362 5.22 -63.97 -2.70
N LEU A 363 3.94 -63.61 -2.83
CA LEU A 363 3.05 -63.39 -1.68
C LEU A 363 2.42 -64.71 -1.22
N GLN A 364 2.86 -65.23 -0.08
CA GLN A 364 2.33 -66.47 0.51
C GLN A 364 1.82 -66.22 1.95
N PRO A 365 0.68 -66.82 2.35
CA PRO A 365 0.20 -66.72 3.73
C PRO A 365 1.20 -67.33 4.72
N GLY A 366 1.55 -66.60 5.78
CA GLY A 366 2.39 -67.10 6.87
C GLY A 366 3.86 -67.31 6.55
N LYS A 367 4.32 -66.99 5.33
CA LYS A 367 5.72 -67.11 4.90
C LYS A 367 6.20 -65.80 4.28
N LEU A 368 7.40 -65.38 4.68
CA LEU A 368 8.12 -64.29 4.01
C LEU A 368 8.96 -64.87 2.87
N THR A 369 8.75 -64.37 1.66
CA THR A 369 9.54 -64.76 0.48
C THR A 369 10.53 -63.65 0.17
N GLN A 370 11.81 -63.98 0.15
CA GLN A 370 12.86 -63.07 -0.31
C GLN A 370 12.85 -62.96 -1.83
N VAL A 371 12.91 -61.73 -2.34
CA VAL A 371 12.95 -61.45 -3.77
C VAL A 371 13.76 -60.18 -4.05
N GLN A 372 14.47 -60.15 -5.18
CA GLN A 372 15.07 -58.90 -5.66
C GLN A 372 13.99 -58.01 -6.27
N ALA A 373 13.98 -56.76 -5.85
CA ALA A 373 13.06 -55.76 -6.37
C ALA A 373 13.78 -54.44 -6.63
N ASN A 374 13.45 -53.79 -7.73
CA ASN A 374 13.79 -52.40 -7.95
C ASN A 374 12.74 -51.53 -7.25
N ILE A 375 13.13 -50.64 -6.35
CA ILE A 375 12.19 -49.80 -5.58
C ILE A 375 12.42 -48.32 -5.88
N GLN A 376 11.33 -47.62 -6.16
CA GLN A 376 11.28 -46.17 -6.39
C GLN A 376 10.20 -45.55 -5.50
N SER A 377 10.60 -44.61 -4.64
CA SER A 377 9.65 -43.83 -3.84
C SER A 377 8.77 -42.94 -4.72
N ASN A 378 7.49 -42.83 -4.36
CA ASN A 378 6.53 -41.98 -5.04
C ASN A 378 6.40 -40.64 -4.31
N TYR A 379 6.77 -39.56 -4.99
CA TYR A 379 6.59 -38.20 -4.49
C TYR A 379 5.24 -37.65 -4.93
N SER A 380 4.31 -37.48 -4.00
CA SER A 380 3.05 -36.77 -4.25
C SER A 380 3.17 -35.26 -4.04
N THR A 381 4.22 -34.83 -3.35
CA THR A 381 4.51 -33.43 -3.03
C THR A 381 5.98 -33.10 -3.21
N ALA A 382 6.29 -31.82 -3.38
CA ALA A 382 7.64 -31.27 -3.33
C ALA A 382 7.66 -30.11 -2.33
N ILE A 383 8.81 -29.84 -1.72
CA ILE A 383 9.04 -28.67 -0.89
C ILE A 383 9.84 -27.66 -1.70
N LEU A 384 9.26 -26.48 -1.88
CA LEU A 384 9.91 -25.32 -2.43
C LEU A 384 10.53 -24.52 -1.29
N LYS A 385 11.85 -24.60 -1.15
CA LYS A 385 12.59 -23.88 -0.11
C LYS A 385 13.12 -22.56 -0.66
N LEU A 386 12.45 -21.48 -0.31
CA LEU A 386 12.75 -20.13 -0.75
C LEU A 386 14.01 -19.59 -0.06
N ASP A 387 14.82 -18.87 -0.83
CA ASP A 387 15.87 -18.01 -0.29
C ASP A 387 15.26 -16.64 0.09
N PRO A 388 15.15 -16.32 1.41
CA PRO A 388 14.45 -15.12 1.87
C PRO A 388 14.99 -13.81 1.28
N GLU A 389 16.31 -13.74 1.06
CA GLU A 389 16.99 -12.54 0.56
C GLU A 389 16.72 -12.26 -0.91
N THR A 390 16.10 -13.20 -1.62
CA THR A 390 15.82 -13.11 -3.05
C THR A 390 14.35 -12.88 -3.37
N VAL A 391 13.48 -12.88 -2.34
CA VAL A 391 12.04 -12.73 -2.53
C VAL A 391 11.72 -11.30 -2.99
N GLN A 392 11.11 -11.22 -4.16
CA GLN A 392 10.63 -9.98 -4.76
C GLN A 392 9.11 -10.04 -4.88
N TYR A 393 8.43 -9.16 -4.14
CA TYR A 393 6.98 -9.03 -4.20
C TYR A 393 6.55 -8.25 -5.46
N PRO A 394 5.35 -8.54 -6.00
CA PRO A 394 4.80 -7.78 -7.11
C PRO A 394 4.54 -6.32 -6.67
N GLN A 395 4.78 -5.38 -7.59
CA GLN A 395 4.48 -3.96 -7.37
C GLN A 395 2.97 -3.71 -7.22
N THR A 396 2.15 -4.52 -7.87
CA THR A 396 0.69 -4.46 -7.79
C THR A 396 0.16 -5.77 -7.22
N TRP A 397 -0.56 -5.69 -6.11
CA TRP A 397 -1.17 -6.85 -5.47
C TRP A 397 -2.54 -7.11 -6.09
N ILE A 398 -2.72 -8.31 -6.64
CA ILE A 398 -4.00 -8.73 -7.20
C ILE A 398 -4.79 -9.47 -6.12
N LYS A 399 -6.05 -9.06 -5.90
CA LYS A 399 -6.93 -9.80 -4.98
C LYS A 399 -7.21 -11.19 -5.56
N GLU A 400 -7.22 -12.19 -4.71
CA GLU A 400 -7.49 -13.58 -5.09
C GLU A 400 -8.83 -13.75 -5.82
N SER A 401 -9.86 -13.00 -5.40
CA SER A 401 -11.17 -13.01 -6.08
C SER A 401 -11.15 -12.43 -7.49
N GLN A 402 -10.25 -11.47 -7.75
CA GLN A 402 -10.03 -10.90 -9.08
C GLN A 402 -9.19 -11.84 -9.95
N ALA A 403 -8.13 -12.42 -9.37
CA ALA A 403 -7.24 -13.34 -10.08
C ALA A 403 -7.94 -14.64 -10.52
N PHE A 404 -8.92 -15.12 -9.75
CA PHE A 404 -9.62 -16.38 -10.02
C PHE A 404 -11.08 -16.22 -10.45
N GLY A 405 -11.58 -14.98 -10.62
CA GLY A 405 -12.95 -14.72 -11.09
C GLY A 405 -14.06 -15.21 -10.15
N THR A 406 -13.77 -15.43 -8.86
CA THR A 406 -14.72 -16.05 -7.90
C THR A 406 -15.74 -15.09 -7.29
N GLN A 407 -15.67 -13.79 -7.63
CA GLN A 407 -16.75 -12.83 -7.35
C GLN A 407 -17.44 -12.44 -8.65
N GLN A 408 -18.39 -13.25 -9.11
CA GLN A 408 -19.54 -12.64 -9.76
C GLN A 408 -20.30 -11.88 -8.67
N VAL A 409 -20.26 -10.55 -8.73
CA VAL A 409 -21.25 -9.73 -8.03
C VAL A 409 -22.61 -10.28 -8.47
N ASN A 410 -23.40 -10.82 -7.55
CA ASN A 410 -24.69 -11.38 -7.96
C ASN A 410 -25.54 -10.24 -8.56
N GLN A 411 -26.33 -10.53 -9.58
CA GLN A 411 -27.11 -9.51 -10.31
C GLN A 411 -28.03 -8.67 -9.38
N GLN A 412 -28.50 -9.21 -8.25
CA GLN A 412 -29.28 -8.47 -7.26
C GLN A 412 -28.45 -7.45 -6.47
N GLN A 413 -27.19 -7.75 -6.14
CA GLN A 413 -26.28 -6.76 -5.55
C GLN A 413 -25.96 -5.65 -6.54
N GLN A 414 -25.79 -5.98 -7.81
CA GLN A 414 -25.54 -5.01 -8.87
C GLN A 414 -26.77 -4.11 -9.10
N GLN A 415 -27.97 -4.70 -9.14
CA GLN A 415 -29.24 -3.96 -9.19
C GLN A 415 -29.49 -3.10 -7.94
N MET A 416 -29.09 -3.57 -6.75
CA MET A 416 -29.16 -2.75 -5.53
C MET A 416 -28.16 -1.59 -5.54
N ILE A 417 -26.95 -1.79 -6.04
CA ILE A 417 -25.95 -0.72 -6.21
C ILE A 417 -26.45 0.32 -7.22
N GLU A 418 -27.03 -0.13 -8.34
CA GLU A 418 -27.63 0.73 -9.36
C GLU A 418 -28.86 1.47 -8.84
N ALA A 419 -29.75 0.80 -8.09
CA ALA A 419 -30.95 1.41 -7.50
C ALA A 419 -30.63 2.41 -6.38
N THR A 420 -29.51 2.22 -5.66
CA THR A 420 -29.07 3.13 -4.59
C THR A 420 -28.18 4.26 -5.08
N ALA A 421 -27.62 4.18 -6.30
CA ALA A 421 -26.76 5.21 -6.87
C ALA A 421 -27.43 6.60 -6.97
N PRO A 422 -28.70 6.76 -7.38
CA PRO A 422 -29.37 8.07 -7.40
C PRO A 422 -29.56 8.66 -6.00
N ILE A 423 -29.86 7.81 -5.01
CA ILE A 423 -30.05 8.20 -3.60
C ILE A 423 -28.70 8.62 -2.99
N LEU A 424 -27.65 7.82 -3.21
CA LEU A 424 -26.27 8.15 -2.83
C LEU A 424 -25.79 9.45 -3.47
N THR A 425 -26.13 9.69 -4.73
CA THR A 425 -25.80 10.93 -5.44
C THR A 425 -26.48 12.12 -4.80
N LYS A 426 -27.77 12.00 -4.44
CA LYS A 426 -28.53 13.04 -3.73
C LYS A 426 -28.03 13.32 -2.31
N ILE A 427 -27.61 12.28 -1.58
CA ILE A 427 -27.03 12.42 -0.23
C ILE A 427 -25.62 13.05 -0.28
N LYS A 428 -24.87 12.82 -1.36
CA LYS A 428 -23.52 13.36 -1.57
C LYS A 428 -23.50 14.76 -2.17
N GLU A 429 -24.63 15.22 -2.71
CA GLU A 429 -24.82 16.55 -3.31
C GLU A 429 -24.62 17.66 -2.25
N ARG A 430 -23.87 18.71 -2.61
CA ARG A 430 -23.65 19.88 -1.75
C ARG A 430 -24.61 21.02 -2.09
N PRO A 431 -25.11 21.77 -1.09
CA PRO A 431 -25.97 22.90 -1.35
C PRO A 431 -25.21 24.02 -2.06
N THR A 432 -25.91 24.77 -2.90
CA THR A 432 -25.40 26.04 -3.43
C THR A 432 -25.64 27.15 -2.41
N ILE A 433 -24.63 27.96 -2.15
CA ILE A 433 -24.67 29.05 -1.16
C ILE A 433 -24.21 30.34 -1.83
N LEU A 434 -25.03 31.40 -1.73
CA LEU A 434 -24.67 32.75 -2.15
C LEU A 434 -24.15 33.53 -0.95
N PHE A 435 -23.04 34.25 -1.09
CA PHE A 435 -22.46 35.05 -0.03
C PHE A 435 -21.68 36.24 -0.59
N ALA A 436 -21.57 37.32 0.18
CA ALA A 436 -20.76 38.48 -0.16
C ALA A 436 -20.36 39.20 1.12
N SER A 437 -19.05 39.36 1.36
CA SER A 437 -18.57 40.21 2.46
C SER A 437 -18.87 41.69 2.19
N ARG A 438 -18.65 42.53 3.20
CA ARG A 438 -18.79 43.99 3.05
C ARG A 438 -17.87 44.51 1.94
N GLU A 439 -16.66 43.98 1.88
CA GLU A 439 -15.63 44.28 0.89
C GLU A 439 -16.07 43.82 -0.51
N ASP A 440 -16.59 42.60 -0.64
CA ASP A 440 -17.08 42.08 -1.92
C ASP A 440 -18.22 42.94 -2.48
N LYS A 441 -19.13 43.42 -1.61
CA LYS A 441 -20.20 44.34 -2.00
C LYS A 441 -19.68 45.68 -2.48
N MET A 442 -18.70 46.26 -1.78
CA MET A 442 -18.04 47.50 -2.20
C MET A 442 -17.33 47.32 -3.56
N LEU A 443 -16.85 46.11 -3.83
CA LEU A 443 -16.24 45.72 -5.09
C LEU A 443 -17.26 45.31 -6.16
N GLY A 444 -18.56 45.28 -5.87
CA GLY A 444 -19.60 44.88 -6.83
C GLY A 444 -19.55 43.41 -7.22
N VAL A 445 -19.20 42.53 -6.29
CA VAL A 445 -19.08 41.08 -6.49
C VAL A 445 -20.01 40.33 -5.55
N THR A 446 -20.54 39.20 -6.02
CA THR A 446 -21.24 38.19 -5.20
C THR A 446 -20.56 36.84 -5.41
N LEU A 447 -20.27 36.10 -4.34
CA LEU A 447 -19.70 34.77 -4.44
C LEU A 447 -20.77 33.69 -4.40
N MET A 448 -20.52 32.60 -5.12
CA MET A 448 -21.41 31.44 -5.22
C MET A 448 -20.60 30.15 -5.01
N ALA A 449 -20.80 29.50 -3.86
CA ALA A 449 -20.27 28.16 -3.60
C ALA A 449 -21.25 27.11 -4.14
N VAL A 450 -20.78 26.16 -4.94
CA VAL A 450 -21.57 25.08 -5.55
C VAL A 450 -20.90 23.73 -5.36
N ASP A 451 -21.66 22.63 -5.46
CA ASP A 451 -21.05 21.30 -5.52
C ASP A 451 -20.03 21.23 -6.67
N ASN A 452 -18.81 20.80 -6.38
CA ASN A 452 -17.75 20.75 -7.40
C ASN A 452 -18.07 19.78 -8.56
N HIS A 453 -18.95 18.79 -8.37
CA HIS A 453 -19.41 17.92 -9.47
C HIS A 453 -20.31 18.65 -10.47
N LYS A 454 -20.83 19.82 -10.12
CA LYS A 454 -21.66 20.65 -10.99
C LYS A 454 -20.89 21.76 -11.69
N LEU A 455 -19.56 21.81 -11.55
CA LEU A 455 -18.71 22.81 -12.18
C LEU A 455 -19.01 22.99 -13.68
N PRO A 456 -19.07 21.93 -14.52
CA PRO A 456 -19.36 22.10 -15.94
C PRO A 456 -20.73 22.70 -16.20
N THR A 457 -21.77 22.19 -15.52
CA THR A 457 -23.15 22.65 -15.67
C THR A 457 -23.35 24.10 -15.21
N VAL A 458 -22.74 24.47 -14.09
CA VAL A 458 -22.83 25.84 -13.55
C VAL A 458 -22.06 26.82 -14.43
N THR A 459 -20.87 26.45 -14.89
CA THR A 459 -20.06 27.26 -15.81
C THR A 459 -20.84 27.54 -17.10
N GLN A 460 -21.41 26.50 -17.72
CA GLN A 460 -22.23 26.64 -18.93
C GLN A 460 -23.46 27.51 -18.68
N TRP A 461 -24.14 27.36 -17.53
CA TRP A 461 -25.31 28.17 -17.19
C TRP A 461 -24.96 29.65 -16.99
N LEU A 462 -23.85 29.96 -16.31
CA LEU A 462 -23.38 31.33 -16.11
C LEU A 462 -23.01 31.99 -17.45
N GLN A 463 -22.33 31.26 -18.34
CA GLN A 463 -22.01 31.72 -19.70
C GLN A 463 -23.29 32.01 -20.51
N GLN A 464 -24.26 31.10 -20.50
CA GLN A 464 -25.55 31.28 -21.19
C GLN A 464 -26.34 32.50 -20.68
N LYS A 465 -26.13 32.90 -19.42
CA LYS A 465 -26.76 34.07 -18.80
C LYS A 465 -25.93 35.34 -18.93
N ASN A 466 -24.82 35.32 -19.67
CA ASN A 466 -23.87 36.42 -19.85
C ASN A 466 -23.36 37.00 -18.52
N VAL A 467 -23.27 36.16 -17.48
CA VAL A 467 -22.67 36.56 -16.21
C VAL A 467 -21.16 36.44 -16.35
N VAL A 468 -20.43 37.52 -16.04
CA VAL A 468 -18.97 37.50 -15.95
C VAL A 468 -18.59 36.88 -14.60
N PHE A 469 -17.77 35.83 -14.64
CA PHE A 469 -17.34 35.11 -13.45
C PHE A 469 -15.88 34.67 -13.50
N ALA A 470 -15.32 34.40 -12.31
CA ALA A 470 -14.04 33.70 -12.15
C ALA A 470 -14.23 32.58 -11.12
N GLN A 471 -13.66 31.40 -11.38
CA GLN A 471 -13.61 30.33 -10.40
C GLN A 471 -12.41 30.55 -9.48
N LEU A 472 -12.62 30.49 -8.17
CA LEU A 472 -11.53 30.54 -7.20
C LEU A 472 -10.77 29.21 -7.16
N SER A 473 -9.46 29.30 -7.01
CA SER A 473 -8.60 28.13 -6.90
C SER A 473 -8.82 27.39 -5.57
N PRO A 474 -8.60 26.07 -5.52
CA PRO A 474 -8.74 25.30 -4.29
C PRO A 474 -7.93 25.83 -3.10
N GLU A 475 -6.78 26.46 -3.38
CA GLU A 475 -5.88 27.06 -2.40
C GLU A 475 -6.47 28.30 -1.73
N GLU A 476 -7.27 29.08 -2.46
CA GLU A 476 -7.95 30.28 -1.96
C GLU A 476 -9.19 29.96 -1.12
N VAL A 477 -9.83 28.82 -1.39
CA VAL A 477 -11.04 28.33 -0.69
C VAL A 477 -10.86 26.92 -0.12
N PRO A 478 -9.88 26.71 0.78
CA PRO A 478 -9.49 25.37 1.22
C PRO A 478 -10.56 24.68 2.06
N LEU A 479 -11.38 25.45 2.79
CA LEU A 479 -12.48 24.90 3.58
C LEU A 479 -13.59 24.37 2.66
N GLU A 480 -14.02 25.17 1.70
CA GLU A 480 -15.05 24.85 0.71
C GLU A 480 -14.60 23.64 -0.12
N THR A 481 -13.35 23.63 -0.59
CA THR A 481 -12.74 22.50 -1.28
C THR A 481 -12.80 21.22 -0.45
N LYS A 482 -12.41 21.29 0.84
CA LYS A 482 -12.51 20.16 1.78
C LYS A 482 -13.95 19.69 2.01
N LYS A 483 -14.94 20.59 1.87
CA LYS A 483 -16.37 20.26 1.91
C LYS A 483 -16.90 19.72 0.57
N GLY A 484 -16.11 19.71 -0.51
CA GLY A 484 -16.53 19.30 -1.85
C GLY A 484 -17.29 20.37 -2.62
N LEU A 485 -17.06 21.64 -2.29
CA LEU A 485 -17.59 22.81 -2.97
C LEU A 485 -16.51 23.44 -3.87
N ALA A 486 -16.95 24.09 -4.94
CA ALA A 486 -16.16 25.03 -5.73
C ALA A 486 -16.82 26.41 -5.66
N VAL A 487 -16.03 27.47 -5.73
CA VAL A 487 -16.52 28.85 -5.52
C VAL A 487 -16.32 29.68 -6.77
N PHE A 488 -17.37 30.40 -7.16
CA PHE A 488 -17.36 31.38 -8.24
C PHE A 488 -17.50 32.80 -7.70
N ASN A 489 -16.68 33.71 -8.20
CA ASN A 489 -16.88 35.15 -8.10
C ASN A 489 -17.78 35.61 -9.25
N LEU A 490 -18.91 36.24 -8.95
CA LEU A 490 -19.85 36.76 -9.93
C LEU A 490 -19.80 38.29 -9.94
N VAL A 491 -19.62 38.90 -11.11
CA VAL A 491 -19.60 40.37 -11.24
C VAL A 491 -21.03 40.91 -11.29
N ASN A 492 -21.42 41.72 -10.28
CA ASN A 492 -22.80 42.15 -10.10
C ASN A 492 -23.33 43.03 -11.25
N SER A 493 -22.46 43.76 -11.95
CA SER A 493 -22.83 44.59 -13.11
C SER A 493 -23.16 43.78 -14.36
N SER A 494 -22.61 42.57 -14.48
CA SER A 494 -22.93 41.62 -15.57
C SER A 494 -24.14 40.74 -15.25
N THR A 495 -24.59 40.73 -14.00
CA THR A 495 -25.69 39.87 -13.56
C THR A 495 -27.00 40.65 -13.57
N SER A 496 -27.91 40.33 -14.50
CA SER A 496 -29.22 40.99 -14.60
C SER A 496 -30.10 40.71 -13.38
N ASP A 497 -31.03 41.61 -13.07
CA ASP A 497 -31.92 41.47 -11.89
C ASP A 497 -32.82 40.24 -11.97
N SER A 498 -33.21 39.83 -13.18
CA SER A 498 -33.93 38.56 -13.41
C SER A 498 -33.09 37.35 -13.00
N VAL A 499 -31.79 37.34 -13.35
CA VAL A 499 -30.87 36.26 -12.99
C VAL A 499 -30.59 36.26 -11.48
N LYS A 500 -30.40 37.44 -10.87
CA LYS A 500 -30.26 37.58 -9.40
C LYS A 500 -31.49 37.04 -8.66
N ALA A 501 -32.70 37.42 -9.11
CA ALA A 501 -33.94 36.95 -8.51
C ALA A 501 -34.11 35.42 -8.63
N LEU A 502 -33.71 34.83 -9.77
CA LEU A 502 -33.72 33.37 -9.94
C LEU A 502 -32.75 32.65 -8.99
N MET A 503 -31.55 33.19 -8.80
CA MET A 503 -30.56 32.62 -7.88
C MET A 503 -31.05 32.72 -6.43
N ILE A 504 -31.57 33.88 -6.01
CA ILE A 504 -32.11 34.08 -4.66
C ILE A 504 -33.31 33.16 -4.40
N LYS A 505 -34.23 33.03 -5.38
CA LYS A 505 -35.39 32.13 -5.28
C LYS A 505 -34.98 30.67 -5.13
N LYS A 506 -33.88 30.25 -5.79
CA LYS A 506 -33.46 28.85 -5.82
C LYS A 506 -32.51 28.46 -4.67
N PHE A 507 -31.67 29.39 -4.22
CA PHE A 507 -30.56 29.11 -3.29
C PHE A 507 -30.65 29.87 -1.97
N GLY A 508 -31.62 30.78 -1.83
CA GLY A 508 -31.79 31.66 -0.67
C GLY A 508 -31.10 33.02 -0.85
N ALA A 509 -31.32 33.91 0.12
CA ALA A 509 -30.69 35.24 0.13
C ALA A 509 -29.16 35.15 0.20
N VAL A 510 -28.50 36.21 -0.27
CA VAL A 510 -27.04 36.35 -0.17
C VAL A 510 -26.66 36.50 1.31
N ILE A 511 -25.82 35.60 1.81
CA ILE A 511 -25.31 35.67 3.18
C ILE A 511 -24.27 36.79 3.26
N GLU A 512 -24.52 37.77 4.11
CA GLU A 512 -23.66 38.96 4.21
C GLU A 512 -22.67 38.87 5.37
N SER A 513 -22.98 38.04 6.36
CA SER A 513 -22.14 37.80 7.52
C SER A 513 -21.07 36.73 7.20
N PRO A 514 -19.76 37.07 7.24
CA PRO A 514 -18.70 36.08 7.07
C PRO A 514 -18.80 34.95 8.10
N GLN A 515 -19.21 35.25 9.33
CA GLN A 515 -19.39 34.25 10.38
C GLN A 515 -20.54 33.29 10.08
N GLU A 516 -21.67 33.80 9.56
CA GLU A 516 -22.81 32.97 9.18
C GLU A 516 -22.47 32.06 8.00
N TYR A 517 -21.79 32.61 6.98
CA TYR A 517 -21.32 31.83 5.83
C TYR A 517 -20.37 30.72 6.27
N GLN A 518 -19.33 31.05 7.05
CA GLN A 518 -18.37 30.08 7.56
C GLN A 518 -19.02 29.02 8.44
N SER A 519 -20.01 29.38 9.26
CA SER A 519 -20.78 28.43 10.07
C SER A 519 -21.56 27.45 9.19
N LYS A 520 -22.19 27.94 8.11
CA LYS A 520 -22.94 27.13 7.15
C LYS A 520 -22.05 26.18 6.33
N VAL A 521 -20.84 26.62 5.96
CA VAL A 521 -19.86 25.74 5.31
C VAL A 521 -19.33 24.70 6.30
N ARG A 522 -19.03 25.09 7.55
CA ARG A 522 -18.53 24.17 8.59
C ARG A 522 -19.54 23.09 8.98
N SER A 523 -20.83 23.39 8.94
CA SER A 523 -21.89 22.39 9.19
C SER A 523 -21.97 21.30 8.13
N LEU A 524 -21.37 21.49 6.94
CA LEU A 524 -21.31 20.45 5.91
C LEU A 524 -20.28 19.38 6.30
N LEU A 525 -20.56 18.13 5.95
CA LEU A 525 -19.59 17.05 6.11
C LEU A 525 -18.43 17.20 5.10
N ASN A 526 -17.21 16.86 5.52
CA ASN A 526 -16.07 16.81 4.59
C ASN A 526 -16.34 15.78 3.49
N ARG A 527 -15.90 16.05 2.27
CA ARG A 527 -16.00 15.07 1.17
C ARG A 527 -14.88 14.03 1.36
N PRO A 528 -15.18 12.72 1.35
CA PRO A 528 -14.15 11.69 1.38
C PRO A 528 -13.25 11.81 0.15
N ASN A 529 -11.95 11.55 0.29
CA ASN A 529 -11.06 11.43 -0.86
C ASN A 529 -11.56 10.27 -1.74
N PRO A 530 -11.69 10.46 -3.06
CA PRO A 530 -12.01 9.36 -3.95
C PRO A 530 -10.90 8.31 -3.85
N LEU A 531 -11.29 7.06 -3.58
CA LEU A 531 -10.43 5.93 -3.89
C LEU A 531 -10.23 5.96 -5.41
N GLN A 532 -8.97 5.89 -5.87
CA GLN A 532 -8.68 5.86 -7.31
C GLN A 532 -9.57 4.83 -8.00
N PRO A 533 -10.39 5.21 -9.00
CA PRO A 533 -11.15 4.25 -9.76
C PRO A 533 -10.18 3.41 -10.59
N SER A 534 -10.31 2.09 -10.52
CA SER A 534 -9.69 1.17 -11.48
C SER A 534 -10.10 1.58 -12.89
N GLN A 535 -9.15 1.75 -13.79
CA GLN A 535 -9.45 1.95 -15.20
C GLN A 535 -10.18 0.70 -15.74
N PRO A 536 -11.23 0.86 -16.57
CA PRO A 536 -11.80 -0.25 -17.32
C PRO A 536 -10.73 -0.81 -18.28
N ILE A 537 -10.60 -2.13 -18.30
CA ILE A 537 -9.81 -2.84 -19.31
C ILE A 537 -10.66 -2.84 -20.58
N ASP A 538 -10.15 -2.29 -21.67
CA ASP A 538 -10.77 -2.39 -23.00
C ASP A 538 -10.88 -3.87 -23.40
N GLU A 539 -12.09 -4.42 -23.29
CA GLU A 539 -12.51 -5.63 -24.00
C GLU A 539 -12.61 -5.30 -25.49
N ASN A 540 -11.50 -5.33 -26.23
CA ASN A 540 -11.46 -5.57 -27.68
C ASN A 540 -10.01 -5.70 -28.19
N GLN A 541 -9.32 -6.77 -27.81
CA GLN A 541 -8.17 -7.30 -28.58
C GLN A 541 -8.18 -8.83 -28.59
N VAL A 542 -9.26 -9.43 -29.09
CA VAL A 542 -9.24 -10.79 -29.65
C VAL A 542 -10.11 -10.82 -30.89
N ALA A 543 -9.62 -10.24 -31.99
CA ALA A 543 -10.02 -10.63 -33.34
C ALA A 543 -9.09 -10.03 -34.41
N SER A 544 -8.45 -10.93 -35.16
CA SER A 544 -8.09 -10.79 -36.59
C SER A 544 -6.71 -10.24 -36.96
N ASN A 545 -5.80 -11.18 -37.23
CA ASN A 545 -4.80 -11.07 -38.31
C ASN A 545 -5.52 -11.09 -39.68
N GLN A 546 -5.23 -10.14 -40.58
CA GLN A 546 -5.16 -10.30 -42.04
C GLN A 546 -4.58 -9.04 -42.73
N GLN A 547 -3.97 -9.27 -43.90
CA GLN A 547 -3.01 -8.43 -44.62
C GLN A 547 -3.54 -7.14 -45.30
N SER A 548 -2.62 -6.17 -45.42
CA SER A 548 -2.37 -5.11 -46.42
C SER A 548 -3.44 -4.67 -47.44
N THR A 549 -3.64 -3.36 -47.60
CA THR A 549 -3.40 -2.55 -48.83
C THR A 549 -3.59 -1.03 -48.56
N ALA A 550 -3.15 -0.21 -49.52
CA ALA A 550 -2.70 1.18 -49.39
C ALA A 550 -3.75 2.31 -49.60
N ASN A 551 -3.27 3.53 -49.28
CA ASN A 551 -3.63 4.88 -49.76
C ASN A 551 -4.84 5.65 -49.19
N GLY A 552 -4.55 6.85 -48.65
CA GLY A 552 -5.25 8.09 -49.04
C GLY A 552 -5.89 8.98 -47.95
N GLN A 553 -5.18 10.05 -47.59
CA GLN A 553 -5.64 11.43 -47.28
C GLN A 553 -6.37 11.83 -45.96
N VAL A 554 -5.60 12.55 -45.11
CA VAL A 554 -5.79 13.89 -44.49
C VAL A 554 -7.22 14.45 -44.28
N VAL A 555 -7.58 14.87 -43.03
CA VAL A 555 -7.93 16.26 -42.57
C VAL A 555 -8.01 16.32 -41.01
N GLN A 556 -7.69 17.50 -40.46
CA GLN A 556 -7.44 17.98 -39.08
C GLN A 556 -8.66 18.04 -38.12
N GLU A 557 -8.37 18.08 -36.79
CA GLU A 557 -8.81 19.09 -35.77
C GLU A 557 -8.28 18.67 -34.38
N GLN A 558 -7.30 19.36 -33.78
CA GLN A 558 -7.37 20.48 -32.81
C GLN A 558 -7.66 20.11 -31.33
N GLN A 559 -6.74 20.58 -30.46
CA GLN A 559 -6.93 20.98 -29.04
C GLN A 559 -7.21 19.84 -28.03
N THR A 560 -6.72 19.79 -26.79
CA THR A 560 -6.04 20.72 -25.87
C THR A 560 -5.63 19.88 -24.64
N SER A 561 -4.47 20.16 -24.04
CA SER A 561 -4.14 19.73 -22.67
C SER A 561 -5.08 20.40 -21.65
N PRO A 562 -5.25 19.81 -20.46
CA PRO A 562 -4.75 20.54 -19.29
C PRO A 562 -4.10 19.66 -18.20
N THR A 563 -2.93 20.12 -17.77
CA THR A 563 -2.41 20.21 -16.39
C THR A 563 -3.51 20.49 -15.35
N THR A 564 -3.43 20.06 -14.08
CA THR A 564 -2.66 20.63 -12.94
C THR A 564 -3.04 19.81 -11.66
N PRO A 565 -2.70 20.17 -10.40
CA PRO A 565 -1.43 20.29 -9.66
C PRO A 565 -1.35 19.34 -8.44
N VAL A 566 -0.17 19.30 -7.80
CA VAL A 566 0.19 18.59 -6.56
C VAL A 566 -0.13 19.42 -5.31
N ALA A 567 -0.62 18.77 -4.24
CA ALA A 567 -0.58 19.25 -2.85
C ALA A 567 0.56 18.54 -2.07
N ALA A 568 1.26 19.27 -1.20
CA ALA A 568 2.45 18.83 -0.44
C ALA A 568 2.13 18.55 1.07
N PRO A 569 3.09 18.10 1.90
CA PRO A 569 3.66 16.75 1.88
C PRO A 569 3.60 16.06 3.26
N SER A 570 3.44 14.73 3.26
CA SER A 570 3.90 13.84 4.34
C SER A 570 5.39 13.54 4.14
N VAL A 571 6.14 13.34 5.22
CA VAL A 571 7.58 13.05 5.22
C VAL A 571 7.83 11.71 4.51
N ASN A 572 8.11 11.76 3.21
CA ASN A 572 8.63 10.66 2.42
C ASN A 572 10.05 11.02 2.01
N GLU A 573 11.02 10.16 2.30
CA GLU A 573 12.33 10.24 1.64
C GLU A 573 12.12 10.22 0.12
N VAL A 574 12.73 11.17 -0.57
CA VAL A 574 12.64 11.28 -2.02
C VAL A 574 13.50 10.16 -2.61
N VAL A 575 12.85 9.13 -3.17
CA VAL A 575 13.54 8.08 -3.91
C VAL A 575 14.02 8.66 -5.25
N ILE A 576 15.35 8.79 -5.39
CA ILE A 576 15.98 9.17 -6.65
C ILE A 576 16.16 7.91 -7.50
N THR A 577 15.74 7.95 -8.76
CA THR A 577 15.91 6.83 -9.70
C THR A 577 16.93 7.15 -10.79
N GLY A 578 17.57 6.09 -11.30
CA GLY A 578 18.50 6.17 -12.42
C GLY A 578 19.85 6.83 -12.11
N LYS A 579 20.68 6.95 -13.14
CA LYS A 579 21.99 7.62 -13.13
C LYS A 579 21.80 9.13 -13.32
N PRO A 580 22.56 9.98 -12.60
CA PRO A 580 22.47 11.42 -12.78
C PRO A 580 22.84 11.89 -14.20
N ILE A 581 22.12 12.88 -14.71
CA ILE A 581 22.35 13.46 -16.04
C ILE A 581 23.35 14.63 -15.93
N PRO A 582 24.44 14.64 -16.72
CA PRO A 582 25.33 15.79 -16.80
C PRO A 582 24.67 16.97 -17.52
N MET A 583 24.77 18.17 -16.92
CA MET A 583 24.35 19.47 -17.46
C MET A 583 25.51 20.47 -17.46
N ASN A 584 26.68 19.99 -17.88
CA ASN A 584 27.96 20.68 -17.72
C ASN A 584 28.26 21.73 -18.81
N TYR A 585 27.33 21.99 -19.71
CA TYR A 585 27.55 22.87 -20.86
C TYR A 585 27.06 24.31 -20.59
N PRO A 586 27.72 25.32 -21.17
CA PRO A 586 27.20 26.68 -21.21
C PRO A 586 25.98 26.78 -22.14
N LEU A 587 25.17 27.82 -21.96
CA LEU A 587 24.12 28.19 -22.88
C LEU A 587 24.74 28.69 -24.20
N MET A 588 24.53 27.94 -25.27
CA MET A 588 25.03 28.27 -26.60
C MET A 588 24.14 29.31 -27.29
N MET A 589 24.64 30.54 -27.41
CA MET A 589 23.86 31.68 -27.94
C MET A 589 24.23 32.07 -29.39
N TYR A 590 25.32 31.55 -29.95
CA TYR A 590 25.73 31.81 -31.35
C TYR A 590 25.74 33.30 -31.73
N GLY A 591 26.24 34.16 -30.84
CA GLY A 591 26.32 35.61 -31.05
C GLY A 591 25.02 36.38 -30.77
N GLN A 592 23.93 35.71 -30.38
CA GLN A 592 22.70 36.35 -29.90
C GLN A 592 22.80 36.73 -28.42
N ASN A 593 22.05 37.75 -28.00
CA ASN A 593 21.99 38.17 -26.61
C ASN A 593 21.34 37.09 -25.74
N ASN A 594 21.97 36.73 -24.61
CA ASN A 594 21.39 35.83 -23.62
C ASN A 594 20.31 36.57 -22.82
N PRO A 595 19.03 36.16 -22.89
CA PRO A 595 17.96 36.80 -22.12
C PRO A 595 17.98 36.40 -20.63
N LEU A 596 18.79 35.41 -20.23
CA LEU A 596 18.91 34.95 -18.86
C LEU A 596 20.13 35.57 -18.15
N PRO A 597 20.04 35.82 -16.83
CA PRO A 597 21.16 36.29 -16.02
C PRO A 597 22.17 35.17 -15.68
N VAL A 598 22.04 34.01 -16.32
CA VAL A 598 22.87 32.81 -16.12
C VAL A 598 23.31 32.28 -17.47
N ASP A 599 24.49 31.67 -17.52
CA ASP A 599 25.16 31.24 -18.75
C ASP A 599 25.40 29.72 -18.80
N SER A 600 24.88 28.94 -17.85
CA SER A 600 25.04 27.49 -17.78
C SER A 600 23.72 26.74 -17.87
N CYS A 601 23.73 25.53 -18.44
CA CYS A 601 22.53 24.69 -18.53
C CYS A 601 21.98 24.32 -17.14
N ILE A 602 22.85 24.01 -16.18
CA ILE A 602 22.41 23.66 -14.81
C ILE A 602 21.79 24.86 -14.10
N ASP A 603 22.33 26.07 -14.26
CA ASP A 603 21.74 27.27 -13.64
C ASP A 603 20.46 27.71 -14.34
N ALA A 604 20.35 27.49 -15.66
CA ALA A 604 19.12 27.74 -16.38
C ALA A 604 17.93 26.87 -15.87
N MET A 605 18.22 25.68 -15.31
CA MET A 605 17.22 24.82 -14.67
C MET A 605 16.78 25.34 -13.29
N ARG A 606 17.57 26.18 -12.63
CA ARG A 606 17.34 26.67 -11.27
C ARG A 606 16.42 27.90 -11.25
N GLY A 607 15.20 27.73 -11.76
CA GLY A 607 14.18 28.79 -11.77
C GLY A 607 14.26 29.77 -12.94
N HIS A 608 15.14 29.51 -13.93
CA HIS A 608 15.26 30.32 -15.15
C HIS A 608 14.57 29.67 -16.37
N GLY A 609 13.68 28.72 -16.13
CA GLY A 609 12.72 28.19 -17.10
C GLY A 609 13.22 27.13 -18.07
N ARG A 610 14.44 26.59 -17.90
CA ARG A 610 14.91 25.44 -18.68
C ARG A 610 14.21 24.16 -18.21
N VAL A 611 13.47 23.53 -19.11
CA VAL A 611 12.58 22.38 -18.83
C VAL A 611 12.79 21.23 -19.82
N HIS A 612 13.89 21.27 -20.59
CA HIS A 612 14.17 20.25 -21.60
C HIS A 612 15.67 20.02 -21.78
N THR A 613 16.02 18.81 -22.23
CA THR A 613 17.38 18.47 -22.64
C THR A 613 17.39 17.53 -23.83
N THR A 614 18.37 17.71 -24.71
CA THR A 614 18.52 16.92 -25.94
C THR A 614 19.77 16.06 -25.90
N ARG A 615 19.68 14.81 -26.37
CA ARG A 615 20.75 13.81 -26.35
C ARG A 615 20.81 13.05 -27.67
N ALA A 616 22.00 12.59 -28.05
CA ALA A 616 22.20 11.77 -29.25
C ALA A 616 21.97 10.26 -28.98
N TYR A 617 21.13 9.93 -28.00
CA TYR A 617 20.79 8.57 -27.55
C TYR A 617 19.52 8.63 -26.68
N GLU A 618 18.84 7.49 -26.55
CA GLU A 618 17.61 7.36 -25.74
C GLU A 618 17.88 7.55 -24.23
N PRO A 619 17.23 8.52 -23.55
CA PRO A 619 17.52 8.82 -22.15
C PRO A 619 17.18 7.68 -21.17
N TYR A 620 16.04 7.00 -21.35
CA TYR A 620 15.62 5.86 -20.52
C TYR A 620 16.66 4.74 -20.53
N LYS A 621 17.12 4.35 -21.73
CA LYS A 621 18.12 3.31 -21.91
C LYS A 621 19.48 3.67 -21.31
N GLN A 622 19.87 4.94 -21.39
CA GLN A 622 21.18 5.40 -20.91
C GLN A 622 21.21 5.62 -19.38
N TYR A 623 20.14 6.16 -18.81
CA TYR A 623 20.12 6.62 -17.43
C TYR A 623 19.21 5.81 -16.51
N GLY A 624 18.29 5.00 -17.03
CA GLY A 624 17.48 4.06 -16.23
C GLY A 624 16.35 4.69 -15.41
N PHE A 625 15.88 5.88 -15.77
CA PHE A 625 14.69 6.53 -15.18
C PHE A 625 13.54 6.62 -16.21
N LYS A 626 12.28 6.47 -15.78
CA LYS A 626 11.07 6.53 -16.63
C LYS A 626 10.23 7.79 -16.37
N GLU A 627 9.31 8.10 -17.27
CA GLU A 627 8.39 9.25 -17.08
C GLU A 627 7.65 9.15 -15.73
N GLY A 628 7.62 10.27 -14.99
CA GLY A 628 7.06 10.37 -13.64
C GLY A 628 8.08 10.21 -12.50
N ASP A 629 9.23 9.60 -12.76
CA ASP A 629 10.30 9.42 -11.78
C ASP A 629 10.94 10.74 -11.34
N ILE A 630 11.68 10.73 -10.21
CA ILE A 630 12.53 11.84 -9.79
C ILE A 630 14.01 11.46 -10.00
N ALA A 631 14.71 12.23 -10.84
CA ALA A 631 16.10 12.01 -11.19
C ALA A 631 16.96 13.25 -10.85
N ILE A 632 18.29 13.09 -10.88
CA ILE A 632 19.25 14.17 -10.59
C ILE A 632 19.92 14.63 -11.88
N ALA A 633 20.00 15.94 -12.07
CA ALA A 633 20.92 16.59 -12.99
C ALA A 633 22.09 17.21 -12.21
N TYR A 634 23.30 17.18 -12.75
CA TYR A 634 24.46 17.80 -12.09
C TYR A 634 25.25 18.70 -13.04
N GLY A 635 25.78 19.80 -12.50
CA GLY A 635 26.73 20.68 -13.15
C GLY A 635 28.09 20.61 -12.45
N GLY A 636 29.11 20.11 -13.16
CA GLY A 636 30.47 19.93 -12.67
C GLY A 636 31.09 18.58 -13.09
N LEU A 637 32.41 18.44 -12.95
CA LEU A 637 33.17 17.28 -13.47
C LEU A 637 33.12 16.00 -12.59
N ASN A 638 32.38 15.97 -11.47
CA ASN A 638 32.30 14.77 -10.61
C ASN A 638 30.99 14.66 -9.83
N VAL A 639 30.39 13.46 -9.82
CA VAL A 639 29.10 13.15 -9.16
C VAL A 639 29.26 12.78 -7.68
N ASN A 640 30.48 12.41 -7.25
CA ASN A 640 30.77 11.85 -5.92
C ASN A 640 31.68 12.73 -5.03
N ALA A 641 31.93 13.99 -5.40
CA ALA A 641 32.70 14.89 -4.54
C ALA A 641 31.75 15.72 -3.67
N SER A 642 31.85 15.58 -2.35
CA SER A 642 31.22 16.39 -1.30
C SER A 642 31.72 17.85 -1.28
N GLY A 643 32.07 18.40 -2.45
CA GLY A 643 32.46 19.77 -2.67
C GLY A 643 32.51 20.10 -4.15
N GLY A 644 31.50 20.82 -4.65
CA GLY A 644 31.66 21.73 -5.79
C GLY A 644 30.68 21.64 -6.98
N GLY A 645 29.89 20.57 -7.12
CA GLY A 645 28.94 20.44 -8.24
C GLY A 645 27.50 20.80 -7.86
N LYS A 646 26.83 21.67 -8.63
CA LYS A 646 25.41 21.99 -8.42
C LYS A 646 24.55 20.79 -8.82
N GLN A 647 23.67 20.30 -7.95
CA GLN A 647 22.74 19.21 -8.25
C GLN A 647 21.30 19.71 -8.21
N VAL A 648 20.49 19.31 -9.20
CA VAL A 648 19.09 19.69 -9.33
C VAL A 648 18.26 18.41 -9.44
N ALA A 649 17.29 18.24 -8.54
CA ALA A 649 16.29 17.20 -8.68
C ALA A 649 15.23 17.66 -9.68
N PHE A 650 14.82 16.78 -10.59
CA PHE A 650 13.76 17.06 -11.56
C PHE A 650 12.83 15.84 -11.70
N ARG A 651 11.56 16.09 -12.01
CA ARG A 651 10.64 15.04 -12.44
C ARG A 651 10.85 14.75 -13.92
N VAL A 652 11.04 13.49 -14.25
CA VAL A 652 11.22 13.01 -15.62
C VAL A 652 9.90 13.15 -16.38
N GLY A 653 9.91 13.92 -17.46
CA GLY A 653 8.77 14.06 -18.38
C GLY A 653 8.91 13.17 -19.61
N LYS A 654 8.13 13.49 -20.64
CA LYS A 654 8.08 12.76 -21.91
C LYS A 654 9.46 12.66 -22.57
N GLN A 655 9.80 11.46 -23.02
CA GLN A 655 10.99 11.17 -23.83
C GLN A 655 10.55 10.87 -25.26
N TYR A 656 11.15 11.52 -26.24
CA TYR A 656 10.71 11.40 -27.63
C TYR A 656 11.85 11.60 -28.62
N GLN A 657 11.74 10.96 -29.77
CA GLN A 657 12.71 11.11 -30.85
C GLN A 657 12.50 12.44 -31.57
N ILE A 658 13.59 13.19 -31.77
CA ILE A 658 13.62 14.42 -32.55
C ILE A 658 14.12 14.04 -33.95
N THR A 659 13.28 14.24 -34.96
CA THR A 659 13.61 13.87 -36.35
C THR A 659 14.46 14.96 -37.03
N PRO A 660 15.22 14.64 -38.09
CA PRO A 660 15.92 15.64 -38.89
C PRO A 660 15.00 16.73 -39.44
N GLN A 661 13.74 16.38 -39.77
CA GLN A 661 12.72 17.32 -40.23
C GLN A 661 12.35 18.32 -39.13
N MET A 662 12.22 17.86 -37.88
CA MET A 662 11.98 18.75 -36.73
C MET A 662 13.17 19.68 -36.49
N ILE A 663 14.40 19.17 -36.57
CA ILE A 663 15.62 19.99 -36.42
C ILE A 663 15.68 21.11 -37.48
N ALA A 664 15.19 20.85 -38.70
CA ALA A 664 15.16 21.81 -39.79
C ALA A 664 13.97 22.79 -39.75
N ASP A 665 12.96 22.56 -38.90
CA ASP A 665 11.76 23.41 -38.81
C ASP A 665 12.00 24.65 -37.92
N PRO A 666 11.92 25.88 -38.46
CA PRO A 666 12.12 27.10 -37.69
C PRO A 666 11.18 27.26 -36.48
N SER A 667 9.94 26.77 -36.58
CA SER A 667 8.97 26.85 -35.49
C SER A 667 9.37 25.92 -34.34
N TYR A 668 9.85 24.73 -34.68
CA TYR A 668 10.37 23.78 -33.70
C TYR A 668 11.69 24.26 -33.08
N GLN A 669 12.58 24.87 -33.87
CA GLN A 669 13.83 25.48 -33.38
C GLN A 669 13.55 26.54 -32.31
N GLN A 670 12.54 27.39 -32.53
CA GLN A 670 12.15 28.41 -31.55
C GLN A 670 11.52 27.78 -30.29
N GLN A 671 10.59 26.84 -30.43
CA GLN A 671 10.00 26.13 -29.28
C GLN A 671 11.05 25.37 -28.47
N TRP A 672 12.01 24.74 -29.15
CA TRP A 672 13.13 24.06 -28.52
C TRP A 672 14.04 25.05 -27.77
N ALA A 673 14.35 26.20 -28.36
CA ALA A 673 15.11 27.26 -27.71
C ALA A 673 14.39 27.81 -26.48
N ASP A 674 13.08 27.94 -26.51
CA ASP A 674 12.29 28.39 -25.37
C ASP A 674 12.33 27.37 -24.22
N MET A 675 12.43 26.07 -24.51
CA MET A 675 12.52 25.01 -23.49
C MET A 675 13.96 24.76 -23.00
N GLU A 676 14.96 24.86 -23.86
CA GLU A 676 16.38 24.60 -23.54
C GLU A 676 17.14 25.87 -23.14
N LYS A 677 16.63 27.05 -23.48
CA LYS A 677 17.28 28.36 -23.24
C LYS A 677 18.60 28.56 -24.02
N HIS A 678 18.80 27.78 -25.07
CA HIS A 678 19.83 28.02 -26.09
C HIS A 678 19.30 28.97 -27.16
N SER A 679 20.18 29.44 -28.06
CA SER A 679 19.73 30.05 -29.32
C SER A 679 18.98 29.03 -30.19
N PRO A 680 17.95 29.43 -30.96
CA PRO A 680 17.29 28.56 -31.95
C PRO A 680 18.24 27.91 -32.95
N GLN A 681 19.40 28.52 -33.23
CA GLN A 681 20.42 27.96 -34.12
C GLN A 681 21.14 26.73 -33.53
N ALA A 682 21.15 26.60 -32.20
CA ALA A 682 21.95 25.59 -31.51
C ALA A 682 21.52 24.15 -31.81
N ILE A 683 20.23 23.89 -32.01
CA ILE A 683 19.75 22.53 -32.27
C ILE A 683 20.24 21.99 -33.61
N ALA A 684 20.27 22.84 -34.65
CA ALA A 684 20.76 22.46 -35.97
C ALA A 684 22.28 22.21 -35.93
N GLU A 685 23.04 23.11 -35.30
CA GLU A 685 24.50 22.99 -35.19
C GLU A 685 24.96 21.75 -34.38
N LEU A 686 24.25 21.42 -33.31
CA LEU A 686 24.66 20.33 -32.41
C LEU A 686 24.23 18.93 -32.86
N PHE A 687 23.10 18.83 -33.56
CA PHE A 687 22.42 17.55 -33.76
C PHE A 687 22.19 17.16 -35.22
N THR A 688 22.49 18.04 -36.19
CA THR A 688 22.48 17.65 -37.61
C THR A 688 23.50 16.52 -37.86
N GLY A 689 23.06 15.46 -38.54
CA GLY A 689 23.91 14.31 -38.89
C GLY A 689 24.12 13.28 -37.77
N LYS A 690 23.46 13.40 -36.61
CA LYS A 690 23.47 12.35 -35.57
C LYS A 690 22.50 11.22 -35.95
N SER A 691 22.91 9.97 -35.71
CA SER A 691 22.12 8.78 -36.07
C SER A 691 20.80 8.66 -35.30
N GLN A 692 20.73 9.22 -34.10
CA GLN A 692 19.53 9.32 -33.28
C GLN A 692 19.62 10.57 -32.41
N VAL A 693 18.51 11.28 -32.25
CA VAL A 693 18.40 12.48 -31.41
C VAL A 693 17.11 12.34 -30.61
N TRP A 694 17.21 12.58 -29.31
CA TRP A 694 16.12 12.42 -28.36
C TRP A 694 15.98 13.64 -27.48
N GLY A 695 14.74 14.07 -27.28
CA GLY A 695 14.34 15.08 -26.32
C GLY A 695 13.83 14.45 -25.03
N LEU A 696 14.17 15.05 -23.90
CA LEU A 696 13.66 14.73 -22.58
C LEU A 696 13.06 16.00 -21.98
N GLN A 697 11.76 15.98 -21.71
CA GLN A 697 11.10 16.99 -20.89
C GLN A 697 11.42 16.78 -19.41
N MET A 698 11.55 17.87 -18.67
CA MET A 698 11.94 17.87 -17.26
C MET A 698 11.16 18.94 -16.50
N GLU A 699 10.70 18.61 -15.30
CA GLU A 699 10.16 19.58 -14.35
C GLU A 699 11.19 19.77 -13.22
N PRO A 700 11.99 20.84 -13.21
CA PRO A 700 12.93 21.11 -12.11
C PRO A 700 12.18 21.29 -10.79
N LEU A 701 12.53 20.50 -9.77
CA LEU A 701 11.85 20.48 -8.47
C LEU A 701 12.60 21.29 -7.40
N GLY A 702 13.92 21.42 -7.54
CA GLY A 702 14.75 22.16 -6.59
C GLY A 702 16.21 21.72 -6.58
N ASP A 703 17.02 22.40 -5.77
CA ASP A 703 18.40 22.01 -5.49
C ASP A 703 18.40 20.70 -4.68
N TYR A 704 19.15 19.70 -5.13
CA TYR A 704 19.30 18.44 -4.41
C TYR A 704 20.53 18.52 -3.50
N VAL A 705 20.30 18.54 -2.19
CA VAL A 705 21.35 18.69 -1.17
C VAL A 705 21.06 17.72 -0.03
N ASP A 706 22.03 16.87 0.31
CA ASP A 706 21.97 15.93 1.44
C ASP A 706 20.67 15.09 1.51
N GLY A 707 20.28 14.51 0.37
CA GLY A 707 19.10 13.65 0.28
C GLY A 707 17.76 14.40 0.22
N LYS A 708 17.77 15.74 0.16
CA LYS A 708 16.56 16.57 0.17
C LYS A 708 16.48 17.47 -1.06
N ILE A 709 15.25 17.75 -1.49
CA ILE A 709 14.96 18.75 -2.51
C ILE A 709 14.66 20.07 -1.80
N LEU A 710 15.50 21.08 -2.02
CA LEU A 710 15.34 22.44 -1.53
C LEU A 710 14.80 23.32 -2.66
N PRO A 711 13.80 24.20 -2.41
CA PRO A 711 13.34 25.16 -3.42
C PRO A 711 14.50 26.04 -3.91
N PHE A 712 14.47 26.43 -5.19
CA PHE A 712 15.51 27.32 -5.73
C PHE A 712 15.55 28.65 -4.96
N PRO A 713 16.74 29.23 -4.73
CA PRO A 713 16.84 30.55 -4.11
C PRO A 713 16.15 31.60 -4.99
N GLN A 714 15.24 32.40 -4.41
CA GLN A 714 14.66 33.53 -5.13
C GLN A 714 15.77 34.55 -5.45
N ALA A 715 16.05 34.78 -6.74
CA ALA A 715 17.13 35.64 -7.20
C ALA A 715 16.95 37.10 -6.75
N GLN A 716 18.01 37.68 -6.16
CA GLN A 716 18.09 39.08 -5.72
C GLN A 716 18.57 40.02 -6.87
N ASN A 717 17.69 40.95 -7.28
CA ASN A 717 17.87 42.31 -7.84
C ASN A 717 18.84 42.69 -9.02
N GLN A 718 18.20 43.21 -10.10
CA GLN A 718 18.47 44.42 -10.98
C GLN A 718 19.71 44.44 -11.92
N VAL A 719 19.76 45.05 -13.15
CA VAL A 719 19.38 46.39 -13.67
C VAL A 719 19.45 46.43 -15.25
N THR A 720 18.55 47.10 -16.00
CA THR A 720 18.86 48.01 -17.18
C THR A 720 17.61 48.81 -17.68
N PRO A 721 17.71 50.10 -18.12
CA PRO A 721 16.61 50.92 -18.68
C PRO A 721 16.67 51.06 -20.23
N PRO A 722 15.75 51.78 -20.91
CA PRO A 722 14.29 51.78 -20.85
C PRO A 722 13.67 51.33 -22.21
N GLN A 723 12.71 50.40 -22.21
CA GLN A 723 11.80 50.20 -23.35
C GLN A 723 10.37 50.06 -22.84
N GLU A 724 9.45 50.66 -23.59
CA GLU A 724 8.08 50.99 -23.20
C GLU A 724 7.31 49.82 -22.57
N THR A 725 6.79 50.09 -21.38
CA THR A 725 6.17 49.15 -20.45
C THR A 725 4.81 48.67 -20.94
N HIS A 726 4.71 47.41 -21.36
CA HIS A 726 3.49 46.63 -21.08
C HIS A 726 3.62 46.05 -19.67
N LEU A 727 2.89 46.66 -18.72
CA LEU A 727 2.75 46.12 -17.37
C LEU A 727 2.17 44.69 -17.45
N PRO A 728 2.67 43.72 -16.64
CA PRO A 728 2.05 42.40 -16.54
C PRO A 728 0.57 42.53 -16.20
N SER A 729 -0.26 41.63 -16.72
CA SER A 729 -1.72 41.69 -16.58
C SER A 729 -2.14 41.61 -15.11
N VAL A 730 -2.48 42.77 -14.52
CA VAL A 730 -3.05 42.87 -13.18
C VAL A 730 -4.50 42.40 -13.22
N THR A 731 -4.91 41.58 -12.26
CA THR A 731 -6.29 41.11 -12.11
C THR A 731 -7.02 41.88 -10.99
N ILE A 732 -8.35 41.75 -10.93
CA ILE A 732 -9.12 42.28 -9.78
C ILE A 732 -8.68 41.62 -8.46
N GLU A 733 -8.24 40.36 -8.52
CA GLU A 733 -7.75 39.63 -7.35
C GLU A 733 -6.43 40.21 -6.84
N ASP A 734 -5.53 40.62 -7.72
CA ASP A 734 -4.28 41.30 -7.33
C ASP A 734 -4.56 42.60 -6.54
N LEU A 735 -5.63 43.31 -6.87
CA LEU A 735 -6.04 44.54 -6.19
C LEU A 735 -6.70 44.27 -4.83
N ARG A 736 -7.39 43.14 -4.69
CA ARG A 736 -7.91 42.67 -3.40
C ARG A 736 -6.76 42.28 -2.48
N ASN A 737 -5.84 41.47 -2.98
CA ASN A 737 -4.62 41.07 -2.29
C ASN A 737 -3.80 42.30 -1.87
N TRP A 738 -3.73 43.34 -2.70
CA TRP A 738 -3.08 44.59 -2.32
C TRP A 738 -3.74 45.26 -1.10
N TYR A 739 -5.07 45.36 -1.08
CA TYR A 739 -5.80 45.92 0.05
C TYR A 739 -5.59 45.11 1.33
N ASP A 740 -5.65 43.78 1.24
CA ASP A 740 -5.47 42.89 2.39
C ASP A 740 -4.03 42.93 2.92
N ASN A 741 -3.03 43.02 2.02
CA ASN A 741 -1.63 43.23 2.39
C ASN A 741 -1.46 44.57 3.11
N ALA A 742 -2.03 45.66 2.58
CA ALA A 742 -1.96 46.98 3.20
C ALA A 742 -2.62 47.01 4.59
N ASN A 743 -3.74 46.30 4.75
CA ASN A 743 -4.43 46.17 6.03
C ASN A 743 -3.60 45.36 7.04
N SER A 744 -2.98 44.26 6.61
CA SER A 744 -2.11 43.43 7.45
C SER A 744 -0.83 44.15 7.86
N LEU A 745 -0.31 45.04 7.00
CA LEU A 745 0.83 45.90 7.29
C LEU A 745 0.51 47.13 8.17
N GLY A 746 -0.76 47.30 8.58
CA GLY A 746 -1.17 48.44 9.42
C GLY A 746 -1.16 49.79 8.69
N LYS A 747 -1.30 49.82 7.36
CA LYS A 747 -1.34 51.08 6.60
C LYS A 747 -2.59 51.90 6.98
N SER A 748 -2.45 53.23 6.92
CA SER A 748 -3.53 54.19 7.23
C SER A 748 -4.80 53.95 6.41
N ASP A 749 -5.96 54.30 6.96
CA ASP A 749 -7.25 54.19 6.25
C ASP A 749 -7.29 55.01 4.95
N ASP A 750 -6.61 56.17 4.89
CA ASP A 750 -6.48 56.97 3.67
C ASP A 750 -5.75 56.22 2.54
N TYR A 751 -4.70 55.47 2.90
CA TYR A 751 -3.96 54.63 1.95
C TYR A 751 -4.83 53.49 1.42
N LYS A 752 -5.58 52.81 2.29
CA LYS A 752 -6.53 51.75 1.92
C LYS A 752 -7.67 52.29 1.04
N LYS A 753 -8.18 53.49 1.33
CA LYS A 753 -9.19 54.17 0.49
C LYS A 753 -8.64 54.46 -0.90
N ARG A 754 -7.36 54.84 -1.01
CA ARG A 754 -6.70 55.06 -2.31
C ARG A 754 -6.60 53.78 -3.14
N ILE A 755 -6.35 52.62 -2.51
CA ILE A 755 -6.39 51.32 -3.19
C ILE A 755 -7.78 51.04 -3.77
N VAL A 756 -8.85 51.35 -3.02
CA VAL A 756 -10.23 51.19 -3.48
C VAL A 756 -10.56 52.10 -4.68
N GLU A 757 -10.11 53.35 -4.65
CA GLU A 757 -10.27 54.28 -5.79
C GLU A 757 -9.56 53.75 -7.05
N VAL A 758 -8.35 53.22 -6.89
CA VAL A 758 -7.58 52.60 -7.97
C VAL A 758 -8.29 51.34 -8.50
N ALA A 759 -8.86 50.51 -7.62
CA ALA A 759 -9.61 49.33 -8.01
C ALA A 759 -10.90 49.65 -8.77
N ASN A 760 -11.60 50.73 -8.39
CA ASN A 760 -12.80 51.18 -9.09
C ASN A 760 -12.47 51.75 -10.48
N ALA A 761 -11.40 52.53 -10.61
CA ALA A 761 -10.92 53.00 -11.92
C ALA A 761 -10.49 51.83 -12.82
N PHE A 762 -9.82 50.82 -12.24
CA PHE A 762 -9.43 49.60 -12.95
C PHE A 762 -10.64 48.83 -13.48
N LYS A 763 -11.69 48.67 -12.67
CA LYS A 763 -12.96 48.03 -13.09
C LYS A 763 -13.72 48.80 -14.16
N ALA A 764 -13.53 50.12 -14.23
CA ALA A 764 -14.09 50.98 -15.28
C ALA A 764 -13.28 50.92 -16.59
N GLY A 765 -12.26 50.05 -16.68
CA GLY A 765 -11.45 49.85 -17.89
C GLY A 765 -10.20 50.72 -17.97
N GLN A 766 -9.83 51.45 -16.90
CA GLN A 766 -8.57 52.20 -16.87
C GLN A 766 -7.39 51.29 -16.49
N PRO A 767 -6.24 51.39 -17.19
CA PRO A 767 -5.07 50.59 -16.84
C PRO A 767 -4.49 51.03 -15.48
N LEU A 768 -3.89 50.07 -14.76
CA LEU A 768 -3.25 50.36 -13.47
C LEU A 768 -2.03 51.28 -13.69
N SER A 769 -1.97 52.41 -12.98
CA SER A 769 -0.80 53.30 -13.07
C SER A 769 0.48 52.60 -12.56
N GLY A 770 1.64 52.90 -13.16
CA GLY A 770 2.92 52.34 -12.71
C GLY A 770 3.24 52.63 -11.24
N LYS A 771 2.76 53.76 -10.70
CA LYS A 771 2.87 54.09 -9.27
C LYS A 771 2.04 53.16 -8.38
N ALA A 772 0.81 52.84 -8.80
CA ALA A 772 -0.05 51.91 -8.09
C ALA A 772 0.50 50.48 -8.15
N TYR A 773 1.02 50.06 -9.30
CA TYR A 773 1.68 48.76 -9.44
C TYR A 773 2.92 48.64 -8.54
N ALA A 774 3.77 49.67 -8.51
CA ALA A 774 4.95 49.68 -7.64
C ALA A 774 4.58 49.62 -6.15
N ALA A 775 3.56 50.38 -5.73
CA ALA A 775 3.05 50.35 -4.36
C ALA A 775 2.48 48.97 -3.97
N MET A 776 1.76 48.31 -4.90
CA MET A 776 1.26 46.94 -4.72
C MET A 776 2.39 45.92 -4.52
N GLN A 777 3.41 45.94 -5.37
CA GLN A 777 4.56 45.04 -5.23
C GLN A 777 5.37 45.32 -3.97
N GLN A 778 5.47 46.59 -3.57
CA GLN A 778 6.15 46.98 -2.34
C GLN A 778 5.43 46.43 -1.10
N ASP A 779 4.10 46.56 -1.02
CA ASP A 779 3.33 46.03 0.11
C ASP A 779 3.40 44.49 0.17
N LYS A 780 3.33 43.80 -0.97
CA LYS A 780 3.55 42.35 -1.04
C LYS A 780 4.92 41.95 -0.47
N THR A 781 5.98 42.60 -0.95
CA THR A 781 7.36 42.33 -0.50
C THR A 781 7.55 42.63 0.99
N GLN A 782 6.89 43.68 1.52
CA GLN A 782 6.96 44.02 2.94
C GLN A 782 6.29 42.96 3.81
N LEU A 783 5.15 42.41 3.38
CA LEU A 783 4.45 41.36 4.12
C LEU A 783 5.24 40.03 4.13
N GLU A 784 5.84 39.65 3.01
CA GLU A 784 6.68 38.45 2.90
C GLU A 784 7.87 38.49 3.87
N LYS A 785 8.53 39.65 3.99
CA LYS A 785 9.62 39.86 4.97
C LYS A 785 9.15 39.70 6.41
N LEU A 786 7.93 40.17 6.71
CA LEU A 786 7.34 40.10 8.03
C LEU A 786 6.97 38.65 8.41
N HIS A 787 6.40 37.88 7.48
CA HIS A 787 6.12 36.46 7.69
C HIS A 787 7.42 35.69 7.99
N ARG A 788 8.46 35.91 7.18
CA ARG A 788 9.77 35.28 7.38
C ARG A 788 10.37 35.61 8.75
N LEU A 789 10.30 36.87 9.18
CA LEU A 789 10.78 37.28 10.51
C LEU A 789 10.00 36.61 11.64
N THR A 790 8.67 36.52 11.50
CA THR A 790 7.78 35.91 12.50
C THR A 790 8.06 34.41 12.67
N GLU A 791 8.28 33.68 11.57
CA GLU A 791 8.63 32.27 11.61
C GLU A 791 9.99 32.02 12.30
N MET A 792 11.00 32.84 11.98
CA MET A 792 12.31 32.76 12.63
C MET A 792 12.18 33.05 14.13
N ALA A 793 11.44 34.09 14.50
CA ALA A 793 11.21 34.45 15.89
C ALA A 793 10.54 33.33 16.68
N GLN A 794 9.50 32.68 16.14
CA GLN A 794 8.83 31.55 16.81
C GLN A 794 9.77 30.37 17.05
N ARG A 795 10.60 30.01 16.06
CA ARG A 795 11.58 28.91 16.20
C ARG A 795 12.66 29.24 17.23
N ILE A 796 13.17 30.46 17.20
CA ILE A 796 14.13 30.96 18.20
C ILE A 796 13.51 30.90 19.60
N GLY A 797 12.25 31.34 19.74
CA GLY A 797 11.47 31.24 20.97
C GLY A 797 11.31 29.81 21.46
N ALA A 798 11.04 28.85 20.58
CA ALA A 798 10.88 27.45 20.96
C ALA A 798 12.17 26.79 21.49
N VAL A 799 13.35 27.22 21.04
CA VAL A 799 14.63 26.62 21.41
C VAL A 799 15.30 27.34 22.57
N TRP A 800 15.24 28.66 22.62
CA TRP A 800 15.95 29.48 23.62
C TRP A 800 15.03 30.28 24.54
N GLY A 801 13.72 30.18 24.34
CA GLY A 801 12.75 30.94 25.10
C GLY A 801 12.62 30.47 26.53
N GLN A 802 12.40 31.43 27.42
CA GLN A 802 12.02 31.20 28.81
C GLN A 802 10.58 31.69 29.00
N PRO A 803 9.72 30.92 29.67
CA PRO A 803 8.36 31.36 29.96
C PRO A 803 8.39 32.55 30.93
N ALA A 804 7.60 33.58 30.63
CA ALA A 804 7.35 34.73 31.48
C ALA A 804 6.01 34.58 32.23
N GLN A 805 5.82 35.38 33.28
CA GLN A 805 4.65 35.31 34.16
C GLN A 805 3.32 35.63 33.46
N ASP A 806 3.36 36.32 32.31
CA ASP A 806 2.20 36.72 31.52
C ASP A 806 1.84 35.73 30.39
N GLY A 807 2.45 34.54 30.40
CA GLY A 807 2.27 33.50 29.38
C GLY A 807 3.04 33.75 28.09
N SER A 808 3.86 34.81 28.01
CA SER A 808 4.76 35.02 26.88
C SER A 808 6.03 34.16 27.00
N THR A 809 6.62 33.83 25.86
CA THR A 809 7.95 33.22 25.75
C THR A 809 8.95 34.32 25.41
N VAL A 810 9.96 34.50 26.25
CA VAL A 810 10.95 35.57 26.12
C VAL A 810 12.34 35.00 25.83
N VAL A 811 12.99 35.53 24.81
CA VAL A 811 14.39 35.25 24.47
C VAL A 811 15.19 36.53 24.68
N ARG A 812 16.21 36.46 25.55
CA ARG A 812 17.12 37.57 25.79
C ARG A 812 18.38 37.41 24.95
N GLY A 813 18.41 38.08 23.79
CA GLY A 813 19.55 38.02 22.88
C GLY A 813 20.66 39.01 23.26
N LYS A 814 21.76 39.01 22.48
CA LYS A 814 22.88 39.96 22.68
C LYS A 814 22.57 41.37 22.16
N VAL A 815 21.79 41.45 21.09
CA VAL A 815 21.47 42.70 20.37
C VAL A 815 19.97 42.98 20.40
N TYR A 816 19.15 41.93 20.25
CA TYR A 816 17.70 42.02 20.26
C TYR A 816 17.11 41.11 21.33
N ASP A 817 16.08 41.60 22.01
CA ASP A 817 15.19 40.83 22.85
C ASP A 817 13.91 40.52 22.08
N LEU A 818 13.39 39.33 22.30
CA LEU A 818 12.21 38.80 21.62
C LEU A 818 11.20 38.36 22.69
N ALA A 819 9.95 38.75 22.54
CA ALA A 819 8.82 38.24 23.32
C ALA A 819 7.71 37.79 22.38
N TYR A 820 7.18 36.60 22.60
CA TYR A 820 6.11 36.03 21.78
C TYR A 820 5.04 35.38 22.64
N ASN A 821 3.76 35.64 22.37
CA ASN A 821 2.63 34.96 22.99
C ASN A 821 1.79 34.29 21.90
N ALA A 822 1.75 32.95 21.92
CA ALA A 822 1.07 32.18 20.88
C ALA A 822 -0.46 32.32 20.91
N GLU A 823 -1.04 32.41 22.11
CA GLU A 823 -2.49 32.47 22.29
C GLU A 823 -3.06 33.81 21.83
N ARG A 824 -2.39 34.91 22.20
CA ARG A 824 -2.77 36.27 21.79
C ARG A 824 -2.27 36.64 20.40
N LYS A 825 -1.40 35.80 19.81
CA LYS A 825 -0.66 36.10 18.58
C LYS A 825 0.11 37.42 18.69
N ASP A 826 0.74 37.65 19.82
CA ASP A 826 1.55 38.86 20.03
C ASP A 826 3.03 38.53 19.77
N LEU A 827 3.75 39.45 19.12
CA LEU A 827 5.18 39.35 18.88
C LEU A 827 5.82 40.72 19.06
N ALA A 828 6.83 40.83 19.91
CA ALA A 828 7.62 42.04 20.08
C ALA A 828 9.12 41.73 19.94
N ILE A 829 9.81 42.56 19.15
CA ILE A 829 11.26 42.55 19.00
C ILE A 829 11.78 43.93 19.39
N ALA A 830 12.59 43.98 20.44
CA ALA A 830 13.19 45.20 20.95
C ALA A 830 14.72 45.12 20.83
N HIS A 831 15.34 46.22 20.46
CA HIS A 831 16.80 46.35 20.53
C HIS A 831 17.21 46.59 22.00
N LYS A 832 18.44 46.20 22.37
CA LYS A 832 18.94 46.31 23.75
C LYS A 832 18.98 47.72 24.33
N ASN A 833 18.92 48.74 23.49
CA ASN A 833 18.78 50.15 23.91
C ASN A 833 17.35 50.52 24.35
N GLY A 834 16.41 49.56 24.37
CA GLY A 834 15.02 49.76 24.76
C GLY A 834 14.07 50.16 23.63
N GLN A 835 14.57 50.31 22.39
CA GLN A 835 13.73 50.66 21.24
C GLN A 835 12.97 49.43 20.71
N ILE A 836 11.65 49.51 20.61
CA ILE A 836 10.83 48.49 19.95
C ILE A 836 10.98 48.64 18.44
N ILE A 837 11.57 47.63 17.80
CA ILE A 837 11.86 47.62 16.36
C ILE A 837 10.68 47.01 15.59
N PHE A 838 10.03 46.02 16.18
CA PHE A 838 8.84 45.40 15.60
C PHE A 838 7.87 45.01 16.71
N SER A 839 6.59 45.31 16.53
CA SER A 839 5.54 44.81 17.42
C SER A 839 4.27 44.47 16.66
N LEU A 840 3.68 43.37 17.09
CA LEU A 840 2.45 42.80 16.56
C LEU A 840 1.56 42.45 17.75
N GLU A 841 0.35 42.99 17.76
CA GLU A 841 -0.64 42.81 18.82
C GLU A 841 -1.92 42.25 18.21
N SER A 842 -2.40 41.11 18.72
CA SER A 842 -3.60 40.44 18.20
C SER A 842 -3.57 40.19 16.69
N GLY A 843 -2.40 39.85 16.14
CA GLY A 843 -2.24 39.64 14.69
C GLY A 843 -2.03 40.90 13.85
N LYS A 844 -2.00 42.10 14.44
CA LYS A 844 -1.85 43.38 13.71
C LYS A 844 -0.55 44.08 14.02
N VAL A 845 0.12 44.56 12.99
CA VAL A 845 1.37 45.32 13.10
C VAL A 845 1.11 46.68 13.75
N GLN A 846 1.77 46.95 14.87
CA GLN A 846 1.72 48.23 15.57
C GLN A 846 2.99 49.06 15.27
N THR A 847 4.16 48.41 15.27
CA THR A 847 5.44 49.04 14.93
C THR A 847 6.17 48.19 13.90
N ASN A 848 6.67 48.81 12.83
CA ASN A 848 7.45 48.15 11.79
C ASN A 848 8.67 48.99 11.38
N GLN A 849 9.80 48.73 12.02
CA GLN A 849 11.10 49.31 11.72
C GLN A 849 12.11 48.22 11.34
N ILE A 850 11.64 47.16 10.67
CA ILE A 850 12.47 46.01 10.27
C ILE A 850 13.58 46.49 9.32
N THR A 851 14.83 46.31 9.75
CA THR A 851 16.02 46.56 8.94
C THR A 851 16.56 45.27 8.33
N GLN A 852 17.38 45.39 7.28
CA GLN A 852 18.10 44.23 6.72
C GLN A 852 19.05 43.60 7.75
N GLU A 853 19.64 44.42 8.61
CA GLU A 853 20.51 43.98 9.70
C GLU A 853 19.76 43.12 10.73
N LEU A 854 18.52 43.50 11.08
CA LEU A 854 17.65 42.69 11.93
C LEU A 854 17.35 41.33 11.30
N LEU A 855 17.00 41.31 10.00
CA LEU A 855 16.69 40.06 9.29
C LEU A 855 17.91 39.13 9.26
N GLN A 856 19.10 39.64 8.97
CA GLN A 856 20.34 38.85 8.98
C GLN A 856 20.66 38.30 10.38
N ALA A 857 20.47 39.11 11.43
CA ALA A 857 20.67 38.66 12.81
C ALA A 857 19.72 37.51 13.18
N PHE A 858 18.45 37.60 12.80
CA PHE A 858 17.46 36.55 13.05
C PHE A 858 17.68 35.30 12.19
N GLU A 859 18.17 35.44 10.94
CA GLU A 859 18.58 34.31 10.11
C GLU A 859 19.73 33.52 10.73
N GLN A 860 20.78 34.22 11.20
CA GLN A 860 21.91 33.60 11.88
C GLN A 860 21.48 32.91 13.18
N ALA A 861 20.62 33.54 13.97
CA ALA A 861 20.05 32.96 15.18
C ALA A 861 19.22 31.69 14.88
N ASN A 862 18.36 31.75 13.85
CA ASN A 862 17.53 30.62 13.43
C ASN A 862 18.39 29.41 12.98
N ASN A 863 19.48 29.65 12.24
CA ASN A 863 20.38 28.57 11.81
C ASN A 863 21.04 27.85 13.00
N HIS A 864 21.44 28.59 14.03
CA HIS A 864 21.96 28.00 15.28
C HIS A 864 20.88 27.22 16.05
N ALA A 865 19.65 27.77 16.15
CA ALA A 865 18.54 27.09 16.79
C ALA A 865 18.21 25.75 16.09
N GLN A 866 18.25 25.73 14.75
CA GLN A 866 18.07 24.52 13.95
C GLN A 866 19.19 23.48 14.17
N ALA A 867 20.44 23.92 14.29
CA ALA A 867 21.56 23.02 14.58
C ALA A 867 21.42 22.34 15.96
N ILE A 868 20.87 23.04 16.96
CA ILE A 868 20.60 22.48 18.28
C ILE A 868 19.50 21.41 18.22
N LEU A 869 18.39 21.70 17.52
CA LEU A 869 17.29 20.74 17.32
C LEU A 869 17.71 19.49 16.53
N ALA A 870 18.68 19.63 15.61
CA ALA A 870 19.24 18.50 14.89
C ALA A 870 20.09 17.61 15.79
N LYS A 871 20.87 18.18 16.72
CA LYS A 871 21.69 17.42 17.67
C LYS A 871 20.86 16.69 18.73
N SER A 872 19.79 17.30 19.24
CA SER A 872 18.91 16.64 20.22
C SER A 872 18.21 15.40 19.65
N LYS A 873 17.84 15.43 18.36
CA LYS A 873 17.27 14.25 17.66
C LYS A 873 18.26 13.09 17.52
N VAL A 874 19.54 13.36 17.30
CA VAL A 874 20.56 12.31 17.20
C VAL A 874 20.78 11.62 18.55
N GLN A 875 20.81 12.38 19.66
CA GLN A 875 20.94 11.81 21.01
C GLN A 875 19.71 11.01 21.46
N GLU A 876 18.48 11.40 21.08
CA GLU A 876 17.29 10.57 21.33
C GLU A 876 17.31 9.25 20.55
N THR A 877 17.99 9.22 19.39
CA THR A 877 18.12 8.00 18.57
C THR A 877 19.21 7.06 19.10
N GLU A 878 20.27 7.60 19.72
CA GLU A 878 21.35 6.81 20.34
C GLU A 878 20.99 6.23 21.72
N ILE A 879 20.02 6.81 22.43
CA ILE A 879 19.51 6.26 23.71
C ILE A 879 18.47 5.14 23.48
N GLN A 880 17.98 4.98 22.24
CA GLN A 880 17.02 3.94 21.84
C GLN A 880 17.64 2.76 21.08
N GLN A 881 18.98 2.68 20.99
CA GLN A 881 19.69 1.50 20.46
C GLN A 881 20.24 0.59 21.56
#